data_AF-A0A1Y4F3P4-F1
#
_entry.id   AF-A0A1Y4F3P4-F1
#
_cell.length_a   1.000
_cell.length_b   1.000
_cell.length_c   1.000
_cell.angle_alpha   90.00
_cell.angle_beta   90.00
_cell.angle_gamma   90.00
#
_symmetry.space_group_name_H-M   'P 1'
#
loop_
_entity.id
_entity.type
_entity.pdbx_description
1 polymer ?
#
loop_
_entity_poly.entity_id
_entity_poly.type
_entity_poly.pdbx_seq_one_letter_code
_entity_poly.pdbx_strand_id
1 'polypeptide(L)'
;MRKKWMALGLAGLLAVSMPVTSLASALTLSEQECLEEETVSELTEEEEIAEEAEEISGNSQEDDQVTDDVEISDTCEEGEPAAQLYQEEESLVQSRNTMGTAQSISFGKKVIGSISESQSKKYYLFTLPSSGKININAFIQITHNYLSNVRILDSSGEELWNQSTYSYSSDGSCVINDAVDLTKGSYYFLVDGSGHDSGSYNFTLNFTSAGESLTETGYGNNNTMATADAVSLGTTYKGQLAENDHADYYRFTLPSSGKLNVHIVTEISRMYVTYFNIIDSQGKSIWDSNPYLEITNESLDLTKGTYYFYVENGYDTGNYQFKLAFTSANESFSESGDGNNNSMQTADAINLNVVYRGQIARNDRKDFYKFTLTNTSSVRFSATSWLDNVTYGVYNEAGQEIWSDGFHLKDDKTGTNYSYKNLSLKAGTYYLYVGEGTYTGNYSIKVAVNVPTVTLKRVAAVDAHSIQVTWNQATGATGYRVYRKTASTGWTGIGDTTATSYTDTNAVPGQYYYYTVKAYVGSALSSSYKSSVKICTTIGTPTLTGLTKTANSGLKLSWNKVAGASGYYVYRKVPGGSWTKLKGQTAATYTDTSVQVGTTYAYTVRAAVNMGGKQYLSGYNKTGLSGSPDLATPKLTSLAKTGSNTLRLTWEKVPQASGYYVYRKVPGGSWTKLKGQTATTYTDTTVKAGTTYTYTVRAALNKGSKQYLSSYDKTGLSAKP
;
A
#
# COMPACT_ATOMS: atom_id res chain seq x y z
N MET A 1 -30.66 54.11 59.70
CA MET A 1 -31.75 53.12 59.55
C MET A 1 -31.09 51.79 59.20
N ARG A 2 -30.96 50.83 60.14
CA ARG A 2 -31.75 49.56 60.25
C ARG A 2 -31.81 48.78 58.90
N LYS A 3 -31.44 47.51 58.73
CA LYS A 3 -31.13 46.30 59.57
C LYS A 3 -30.35 45.32 58.63
N LYS A 4 -29.25 44.66 59.08
CA LYS A 4 -29.08 43.23 59.50
C LYS A 4 -29.62 42.19 58.48
N TRP A 5 -28.92 41.08 58.14
CA TRP A 5 -28.50 39.94 58.99
C TRP A 5 -27.36 39.09 58.33
N MET A 6 -26.27 38.79 59.06
CA MET A 6 -25.71 37.46 59.52
C MET A 6 -25.04 36.55 58.46
N ALA A 7 -23.72 36.23 58.51
CA ALA A 7 -22.92 35.39 59.46
C ALA A 7 -23.19 33.87 59.27
N LEU A 8 -22.26 32.89 59.27
CA LEU A 8 -20.92 32.72 59.85
C LEU A 8 -20.29 31.36 59.39
N GLY A 9 -18.95 31.20 59.47
CA GLY A 9 -18.24 29.91 59.66
C GLY A 9 -17.44 29.39 58.44
N LEU A 10 -16.21 28.85 58.53
CA LEU A 10 -15.39 28.43 59.68
C LEU A 10 -13.93 28.15 59.21
N ALA A 11 -12.97 28.46 60.09
CA ALA A 11 -11.64 27.85 60.31
C ALA A 11 -10.56 27.85 59.20
N GLY A 12 -9.48 28.60 59.47
CA GLY A 12 -8.14 28.28 58.98
C GLY A 12 -7.43 27.27 59.89
N LEU A 13 -6.35 26.68 59.39
CA LEU A 13 -5.22 26.27 60.23
C LEU A 13 -3.92 26.25 59.42
N LEU A 14 -2.91 26.88 60.01
CA LEU A 14 -1.55 27.10 59.55
C LEU A 14 -0.79 25.81 59.24
N ALA A 15 0.03 25.86 58.19
CA ALA A 15 1.10 24.93 57.93
C ALA A 15 2.16 24.98 59.03
N VAL A 16 2.47 23.82 59.62
CA VAL A 16 3.67 23.60 60.43
C VAL A 16 4.56 22.61 59.68
N SER A 17 5.71 23.10 59.23
CA SER A 17 6.79 22.30 58.66
C SER A 17 7.45 21.47 59.78
N MET A 18 7.53 20.16 59.61
CA MET A 18 8.45 19.29 60.36
C MET A 18 9.45 18.66 59.37
N PRO A 19 10.75 18.58 59.69
CA PRO A 19 11.71 17.91 58.84
C PRO A 19 11.60 16.40 59.04
N VAL A 20 11.34 15.66 57.97
CA VAL A 20 11.50 14.20 57.94
C VAL A 20 12.99 13.91 57.79
N THR A 21 13.63 13.48 58.88
CA THR A 21 14.95 12.85 58.83
C THR A 21 14.81 11.44 58.23
N SER A 22 14.94 11.36 56.91
CA SER A 22 15.05 10.08 56.21
C SER A 22 16.50 9.57 56.29
N LEU A 23 16.70 8.52 57.09
CA LEU A 23 17.88 7.64 57.02
C LEU A 23 17.98 7.03 55.61
N ALA A 24 18.80 7.64 54.76
CA ALA A 24 19.23 7.04 53.50
C ALA A 24 19.99 5.75 53.81
N SER A 25 19.31 4.61 53.68
CA SER A 25 19.95 3.31 53.66
C SER A 25 20.54 3.11 52.26
N ALA A 26 21.86 2.98 52.19
CA ALA A 26 22.58 2.72 50.95
C ALA A 26 22.10 1.39 50.33
N LEU A 27 21.20 1.48 49.35
CA LEU A 27 21.05 0.47 48.31
C LEU A 27 22.12 0.72 47.23
N THR A 28 22.73 -0.35 46.75
CA THR A 28 23.74 -0.27 45.70
C THR A 28 23.09 0.04 44.35
N LEU A 29 23.74 0.89 43.56
CA LEU A 29 23.34 1.41 42.23
C LEU A 29 22.68 0.40 41.25
N SER A 30 22.92 -0.91 41.42
CA SER A 30 22.38 -1.95 40.52
C SER A 30 20.93 -2.37 40.78
N GLU A 31 20.37 -2.11 41.97
CA GLU A 31 18.96 -2.46 42.29
C GLU A 31 17.98 -1.34 41.94
N GLN A 32 18.46 -0.10 41.84
CA GLN A 32 17.62 1.08 41.66
C GLN A 32 17.24 1.32 40.20
N GLU A 33 17.99 0.75 39.25
CA GLU A 33 17.76 1.01 37.83
C GLU A 33 16.62 0.19 37.21
N CYS A 34 16.01 -0.82 37.86
CA CYS A 34 14.97 -1.69 37.26
C CYS A 34 13.53 -1.48 37.77
N LEU A 35 13.28 -0.48 38.63
CA LEU A 35 11.98 -0.23 39.29
C LEU A 35 11.51 1.23 39.12
N GLU A 36 11.27 1.65 37.88
CA GLU A 36 10.45 2.85 37.62
C GLU A 36 9.44 2.51 36.50
N GLU A 37 8.18 2.30 36.90
CA GLU A 37 7.03 2.38 36.00
C GLU A 37 6.66 3.85 35.82
N GLU A 38 6.86 4.39 34.61
CA GLU A 38 6.25 5.65 34.19
C GLU A 38 5.18 5.38 33.15
N THR A 39 3.97 5.86 33.45
CA THR A 39 2.81 5.91 32.56
C THR A 39 3.05 6.91 31.43
N VAL A 40 2.91 6.47 30.19
CA VAL A 40 3.02 7.31 28.98
C VAL A 40 1.69 8.04 28.76
N SER A 41 1.70 9.37 28.83
CA SER A 41 0.63 10.23 28.33
C SER A 41 0.84 10.54 26.85
N GLU A 42 -0.19 10.32 26.03
CA GLU A 42 -0.26 10.74 24.63
C GLU A 42 -0.29 12.26 24.52
N LEU A 43 0.59 12.82 23.67
CA LEU A 43 0.53 14.19 23.20
C LEU A 43 -0.10 14.17 21.79
N THR A 44 -1.19 14.92 21.62
CA THR A 44 -1.71 15.32 20.31
C THR A 44 -1.57 16.83 20.22
N GLU A 45 -0.71 17.30 19.32
CA GLU A 45 -0.72 18.66 18.77
C GLU A 45 -0.84 18.51 17.26
N GLU A 46 -1.75 19.25 16.64
CA GLU A 46 -1.38 20.19 15.58
C GLU A 46 -2.53 21.17 15.30
N GLU A 47 -2.12 22.43 15.19
CA GLU A 47 -2.91 23.66 15.07
C GLU A 47 -3.46 23.91 13.66
N GLU A 48 -4.51 24.71 13.66
CA GLU A 48 -5.13 25.44 12.55
C GLU A 48 -4.37 26.74 12.29
N ILE A 49 -3.99 27.05 11.04
CA ILE A 49 -3.79 28.42 10.54
C ILE A 49 -4.23 28.49 9.08
N ALA A 50 -5.13 29.43 8.80
CA ALA A 50 -5.51 29.93 7.49
C ALA A 50 -4.63 31.11 7.08
N GLU A 51 -4.39 31.30 5.77
CA GLU A 51 -4.30 32.63 5.17
C GLU A 51 -4.41 32.60 3.63
N GLU A 52 -4.75 33.77 3.12
CA GLU A 52 -5.44 34.15 1.88
C GLU A 52 -4.58 34.15 0.60
N ALA A 53 -5.23 34.16 -0.57
CA ALA A 53 -4.79 34.97 -1.72
C ALA A 53 -5.92 35.19 -2.76
N GLU A 54 -5.88 36.41 -3.30
CA GLU A 54 -6.79 37.16 -4.18
C GLU A 54 -6.85 36.73 -5.66
N GLU A 55 -8.07 36.85 -6.21
CA GLU A 55 -8.47 37.69 -7.38
C GLU A 55 -8.10 37.33 -8.86
N ILE A 56 -9.02 37.77 -9.74
CA ILE A 56 -8.94 38.11 -11.18
C ILE A 56 -9.39 37.08 -12.24
N SER A 57 -10.60 37.29 -12.78
CA SER A 57 -10.87 37.58 -14.21
C SER A 57 -12.38 37.83 -14.37
N GLY A 58 -12.89 38.80 -15.13
CA GLY A 58 -12.34 39.50 -16.28
C GLY A 58 -13.26 39.26 -17.48
N ASN A 59 -14.15 40.22 -17.71
CA ASN A 59 -15.30 40.24 -18.63
C ASN A 59 -14.93 40.28 -20.13
N SER A 60 -15.77 39.69 -21.00
CA SER A 60 -16.02 40.11 -22.41
C SER A 60 -17.21 39.30 -22.97
N GLN A 61 -18.42 39.88 -23.13
CA GLN A 61 -18.98 40.53 -24.33
C GLN A 61 -18.72 39.76 -25.64
N GLU A 62 -19.77 39.13 -26.19
CA GLU A 62 -20.68 39.61 -27.26
C GLU A 62 -20.07 39.37 -28.64
N ASP A 63 -20.70 38.50 -29.44
CA ASP A 63 -20.82 38.76 -30.87
C ASP A 63 -22.04 38.05 -31.45
N ASP A 64 -22.79 38.84 -32.21
CA ASP A 64 -23.95 38.48 -33.01
C ASP A 64 -23.57 37.47 -34.10
N GLN A 65 -24.47 36.51 -34.37
CA GLN A 65 -24.50 35.78 -35.63
C GLN A 65 -25.91 35.87 -36.20
N VAL A 66 -26.04 36.72 -37.20
CA VAL A 66 -27.14 36.76 -38.16
C VAL A 66 -26.98 35.54 -39.05
N THR A 67 -27.91 34.60 -38.98
CA THR A 67 -28.04 33.51 -39.95
C THR A 67 -28.93 34.00 -41.09
N ASP A 68 -28.33 34.33 -42.24
CA ASP A 68 -29.05 34.47 -43.50
C ASP A 68 -29.37 33.05 -44.01
N ASP A 69 -30.60 32.59 -43.76
CA ASP A 69 -31.16 31.41 -44.40
C ASP A 69 -31.43 31.73 -45.88
N VAL A 70 -30.61 31.18 -46.78
CA VAL A 70 -30.92 31.15 -48.21
C VAL A 70 -31.79 29.92 -48.46
N GLU A 71 -33.10 30.11 -48.57
CA GLU A 71 -34.01 29.12 -49.14
C GLU A 71 -33.63 28.89 -50.61
N ILE A 72 -33.08 27.71 -50.92
CA ILE A 72 -32.89 27.26 -52.31
C ILE A 72 -34.25 26.80 -52.83
N SER A 73 -34.76 27.52 -53.83
CA SER A 73 -36.03 27.21 -54.49
C SER A 73 -35.82 26.26 -55.68
N ASP A 74 -36.71 25.28 -55.84
CA ASP A 74 -36.79 24.38 -57.01
C ASP A 74 -37.29 25.10 -58.29
N THR A 75 -37.15 26.43 -58.37
CA THR A 75 -37.84 27.24 -59.40
C THR A 75 -36.91 28.24 -60.08
N CYS A 76 -36.98 28.26 -61.42
CA CYS A 76 -36.43 29.35 -62.24
C CYS A 76 -36.96 30.71 -61.74
N GLU A 77 -36.07 31.65 -61.44
CA GLU A 77 -36.44 33.03 -61.13
C GLU A 77 -36.46 33.90 -62.41
N GLU A 78 -37.43 34.82 -62.52
CA GLU A 78 -37.47 35.83 -63.58
C GLU A 78 -36.42 36.94 -63.30
N GLY A 79 -35.47 37.14 -64.22
CA GLY A 79 -34.42 38.14 -64.08
C GLY A 79 -34.54 39.32 -65.06
N GLU A 80 -34.42 40.56 -64.56
CA GLU A 80 -34.12 41.73 -65.39
C GLU A 80 -32.63 41.77 -65.79
N PRO A 81 -32.27 42.28 -66.99
CA PRO A 81 -30.90 42.24 -67.48
C PRO A 81 -29.97 43.20 -66.74
N ALA A 82 -28.98 42.67 -66.01
CA ALA A 82 -27.93 43.46 -65.39
C ALA A 82 -26.85 43.87 -66.43
N ALA A 83 -26.58 45.18 -66.52
CA ALA A 83 -25.55 45.77 -67.37
C ALA A 83 -24.13 45.44 -66.87
N GLN A 84 -23.31 44.89 -67.76
CA GLN A 84 -21.92 44.46 -67.52
C GLN A 84 -20.91 45.63 -67.48
N LEU A 85 -19.89 45.50 -66.61
CA LEU A 85 -18.53 45.99 -66.86
C LEU A 85 -17.69 44.80 -67.37
N TYR A 86 -17.08 44.99 -68.54
CA TYR A 86 -16.42 43.96 -69.35
C TYR A 86 -14.93 43.81 -69.03
N GLN A 87 -14.45 42.57 -68.93
CA GLN A 87 -13.18 42.15 -69.52
C GLN A 87 -13.34 40.74 -70.12
N GLU A 88 -13.15 40.66 -71.44
CA GLU A 88 -13.41 39.52 -72.31
C GLU A 88 -12.24 38.53 -72.39
N GLU A 89 -12.56 37.23 -72.37
CA GLU A 89 -12.14 36.30 -73.42
C GLU A 89 -13.37 35.45 -73.76
N GLU A 90 -14.04 35.78 -74.86
CA GLU A 90 -15.20 35.03 -75.38
C GLU A 90 -14.72 33.79 -76.14
N SER A 91 -15.21 32.60 -75.80
CA SER A 91 -15.01 31.42 -76.65
C SER A 91 -16.25 31.20 -77.53
N LEU A 92 -16.16 31.52 -78.82
CA LEU A 92 -17.20 31.20 -79.81
C LEU A 92 -17.15 29.69 -80.14
N VAL A 93 -18.28 29.00 -79.96
CA VAL A 93 -18.38 27.52 -80.01
C VAL A 93 -18.75 27.03 -81.41
N GLN A 94 -18.14 25.92 -81.83
CA GLN A 94 -18.40 25.23 -83.10
C GLN A 94 -19.86 24.74 -83.24
N SER A 95 -20.34 24.69 -84.49
CA SER A 95 -21.75 24.42 -84.78
C SER A 95 -22.21 23.01 -84.41
N ARG A 96 -21.39 21.94 -84.40
CA ARG A 96 -21.81 20.60 -83.92
C ARG A 96 -20.88 20.10 -82.80
N ASN A 97 -21.41 19.75 -81.62
CA ASN A 97 -20.66 19.04 -80.59
C ASN A 97 -21.44 17.83 -80.02
N THR A 98 -20.73 16.72 -79.89
CA THR A 98 -21.13 15.52 -79.13
C THR A 98 -20.28 15.48 -77.85
N MET A 99 -20.54 14.56 -76.91
CA MET A 99 -19.66 14.39 -75.74
C MET A 99 -18.19 14.19 -76.15
N GLY A 100 -17.91 13.35 -77.14
CA GLY A 100 -16.54 13.08 -77.61
C GLY A 100 -15.86 14.25 -78.35
N THR A 101 -16.61 15.30 -78.69
CA THR A 101 -16.09 16.53 -79.34
C THR A 101 -16.46 17.78 -78.53
N ALA A 102 -16.72 17.64 -77.24
CA ALA A 102 -17.09 18.74 -76.37
C ALA A 102 -15.93 19.74 -76.25
N GLN A 103 -16.27 21.02 -76.23
CA GLN A 103 -15.27 22.07 -76.01
C GLN A 103 -14.87 22.09 -74.52
N SER A 104 -13.57 22.15 -74.25
CA SER A 104 -13.07 22.37 -72.89
C SER A 104 -13.32 23.80 -72.44
N ILE A 105 -13.84 23.95 -71.22
CA ILE A 105 -14.11 25.24 -70.57
C ILE A 105 -13.30 25.37 -69.28
N SER A 106 -13.06 26.61 -68.86
CA SER A 106 -12.33 26.94 -67.63
C SER A 106 -13.26 27.59 -66.61
N PHE A 107 -13.05 27.32 -65.32
CA PHE A 107 -13.82 27.95 -64.25
C PHE A 107 -13.63 29.48 -64.23
N GLY A 108 -14.68 30.20 -63.83
CA GLY A 108 -14.71 31.67 -63.76
C GLY A 108 -14.82 32.38 -65.10
N LYS A 109 -14.92 31.66 -66.22
CA LYS A 109 -15.07 32.23 -67.56
C LYS A 109 -16.52 32.12 -68.03
N LYS A 110 -17.04 33.22 -68.60
CA LYS A 110 -18.37 33.26 -69.19
C LYS A 110 -18.37 32.54 -70.53
N VAL A 111 -19.25 31.56 -70.68
CA VAL A 111 -19.50 30.83 -71.91
C VAL A 111 -20.81 31.33 -72.50
N ILE A 112 -20.84 31.60 -73.80
CA ILE A 112 -22.03 32.03 -74.53
C ILE A 112 -22.27 31.03 -75.66
N GLY A 113 -23.51 30.59 -75.82
CA GLY A 113 -23.87 29.60 -76.82
C GLY A 113 -25.33 29.72 -77.28
N SER A 114 -25.68 28.88 -78.24
CA SER A 114 -27.04 28.73 -78.73
C SER A 114 -27.35 27.30 -79.12
N ILE A 115 -28.63 26.95 -79.08
CA ILE A 115 -29.20 25.70 -79.60
C ILE A 115 -30.17 25.98 -80.74
N SER A 116 -30.42 24.99 -81.58
CA SER A 116 -31.42 25.03 -82.66
C SER A 116 -32.12 23.69 -82.79
N GLU A 117 -33.23 23.62 -83.50
CA GLU A 117 -33.96 22.35 -83.78
C GLU A 117 -33.04 21.25 -84.36
N SER A 118 -32.09 21.63 -85.22
CA SER A 118 -31.15 20.68 -85.84
C SER A 118 -30.01 20.23 -84.91
N GLN A 119 -29.82 20.95 -83.79
CA GLN A 119 -28.73 20.82 -82.83
C GLN A 119 -29.23 21.22 -81.44
N SER A 120 -30.10 20.39 -80.88
CA SER A 120 -30.77 20.69 -79.62
C SER A 120 -29.91 20.45 -78.39
N LYS A 121 -28.72 19.83 -78.53
CA LYS A 121 -27.80 19.52 -77.43
C LYS A 121 -26.44 20.15 -77.63
N LYS A 122 -25.87 20.71 -76.56
CA LYS A 122 -24.52 21.26 -76.52
C LYS A 122 -23.78 20.77 -75.27
N TYR A 123 -22.60 20.17 -75.48
CA TYR A 123 -21.75 19.60 -74.43
C TYR A 123 -20.47 20.42 -74.21
N TYR A 124 -20.16 20.69 -72.96
CA TYR A 124 -18.95 21.41 -72.54
C TYR A 124 -18.18 20.60 -71.51
N LEU A 125 -16.92 20.30 -71.80
CA LEU A 125 -16.05 19.52 -70.92
C LEU A 125 -15.38 20.42 -69.89
N PHE A 126 -15.51 20.11 -68.61
CA PHE A 126 -14.73 20.73 -67.53
C PHE A 126 -14.05 19.65 -66.70
N THR A 127 -12.99 20.02 -65.96
CA THR A 127 -12.23 19.08 -65.14
C THR A 127 -11.95 19.69 -63.78
N LEU A 128 -12.36 18.97 -62.74
CA LEU A 128 -12.14 19.34 -61.36
C LEU A 128 -10.71 18.97 -60.96
N PRO A 129 -9.88 19.91 -60.47
CA PRO A 129 -8.52 19.60 -60.03
C PRO A 129 -8.49 18.82 -58.70
N SER A 130 -9.54 18.98 -57.88
CA SER A 130 -9.85 18.25 -56.64
C SER A 130 -11.36 18.17 -56.50
N SER A 131 -11.86 17.35 -55.57
CA SER A 131 -13.26 17.42 -55.17
C SER A 131 -13.61 18.83 -54.67
N GLY A 132 -14.85 19.24 -54.89
CA GLY A 132 -15.33 20.52 -54.44
C GLY A 132 -16.67 20.94 -55.03
N LYS A 133 -17.08 22.14 -54.66
CA LYS A 133 -18.36 22.74 -55.03
C LYS A 133 -18.24 23.49 -56.35
N ILE A 134 -19.17 23.23 -57.27
CA ILE A 134 -19.34 23.94 -58.52
C ILE A 134 -20.58 24.82 -58.40
N ASN A 135 -20.38 26.14 -58.39
CA ASN A 135 -21.48 27.10 -58.44
C ASN A 135 -21.82 27.40 -59.90
N ILE A 136 -23.04 27.07 -60.29
CA ILE A 136 -23.60 27.21 -61.63
C ILE A 136 -24.38 28.52 -61.68
N ASN A 137 -23.93 29.45 -62.52
CA ASN A 137 -24.65 30.68 -62.80
C ASN A 137 -24.98 30.67 -64.29
N ALA A 138 -26.22 30.37 -64.65
CA ALA A 138 -26.65 30.28 -66.05
C ALA A 138 -27.88 31.14 -66.32
N PHE A 139 -27.88 31.80 -67.48
CA PHE A 139 -29.05 32.45 -68.04
C PHE A 139 -29.39 31.75 -69.35
N ILE A 140 -30.57 31.17 -69.40
CA ILE A 140 -31.08 30.39 -70.52
C ILE A 140 -32.26 31.15 -71.11
N GLN A 141 -32.21 31.46 -72.41
CA GLN A 141 -33.30 32.10 -73.14
C GLN A 141 -33.65 31.25 -74.35
N ILE A 142 -34.57 30.32 -74.13
CA ILE A 142 -35.02 29.34 -75.12
C ILE A 142 -36.51 29.54 -75.33
N THR A 143 -36.90 29.90 -76.55
CA THR A 143 -38.31 30.18 -76.86
C THR A 143 -38.98 28.87 -77.27
N HIS A 144 -39.89 28.34 -76.42
CA HIS A 144 -41.09 27.50 -76.71
C HIS A 144 -41.46 26.51 -75.55
N ASN A 145 -42.67 25.92 -75.62
CA ASN A 145 -43.43 25.26 -74.54
C ASN A 145 -42.95 23.86 -74.06
N TYR A 146 -41.71 23.43 -74.30
CA TYR A 146 -41.22 22.10 -73.90
C TYR A 146 -40.10 22.17 -72.85
N LEU A 147 -39.99 21.13 -72.02
CA LEU A 147 -39.00 21.04 -70.93
C LEU A 147 -37.58 20.96 -71.52
N SER A 148 -36.87 22.09 -71.53
CA SER A 148 -35.42 22.12 -71.68
C SER A 148 -34.73 21.79 -70.35
N ASN A 149 -33.51 21.28 -70.40
CA ASN A 149 -32.75 20.92 -69.21
C ASN A 149 -31.30 21.38 -69.33
N VAL A 150 -30.74 21.79 -68.20
CA VAL A 150 -29.31 21.89 -67.99
C VAL A 150 -28.89 20.71 -67.11
N ARG A 151 -27.82 20.02 -67.47
CA ARG A 151 -27.37 18.80 -66.79
C ARG A 151 -25.87 18.82 -66.58
N ILE A 152 -25.43 18.14 -65.53
CA ILE A 152 -24.04 17.72 -65.39
C ILE A 152 -23.99 16.20 -65.54
N LEU A 153 -23.15 15.76 -66.46
CA LEU A 153 -22.92 14.35 -66.75
C LEU A 153 -21.50 13.94 -66.34
N ASP A 154 -21.36 12.70 -65.90
CA ASP A 154 -20.07 12.06 -65.69
C ASP A 154 -19.36 11.74 -67.02
N SER A 155 -18.19 11.10 -66.94
CA SER A 155 -17.43 10.71 -68.13
C SER A 155 -18.09 9.63 -68.99
N SER A 156 -19.01 8.84 -68.44
CA SER A 156 -19.77 7.79 -69.14
C SER A 156 -21.05 8.32 -69.80
N GLY A 157 -21.50 9.51 -69.40
CA GLY A 157 -22.76 10.14 -69.84
C GLY A 157 -23.93 9.92 -68.88
N GLU A 158 -23.67 9.34 -67.70
CA GLU A 158 -24.62 9.28 -66.59
C GLU A 158 -24.88 10.68 -66.03
N GLU A 159 -26.13 10.95 -65.71
CA GLU A 159 -26.57 12.22 -65.15
C GLU A 159 -26.36 12.24 -63.65
N LEU A 160 -25.64 13.27 -63.17
CA LEU A 160 -25.36 13.49 -61.75
C LEU A 160 -26.21 14.61 -61.16
N TRP A 161 -26.52 15.62 -61.98
CA TRP A 161 -27.35 16.75 -61.59
C TRP A 161 -28.14 17.23 -62.79
N ASN A 162 -29.38 17.66 -62.57
CA ASN A 162 -30.22 18.28 -63.59
C ASN A 162 -31.03 19.43 -63.01
N GLN A 163 -31.28 20.43 -63.85
CA GLN A 163 -32.28 21.46 -63.60
C GLN A 163 -33.16 21.59 -64.84
N SER A 164 -34.46 21.44 -64.64
CA SER A 164 -35.47 21.72 -65.65
C SER A 164 -35.63 23.24 -65.82
N THR A 165 -35.49 23.73 -67.04
CA THR A 165 -35.59 25.16 -67.38
C THR A 165 -37.00 25.55 -67.83
N TYR A 166 -38.03 25.03 -67.14
CA TYR A 166 -39.43 25.34 -67.46
C TYR A 166 -39.73 26.81 -67.18
N SER A 167 -39.88 27.64 -68.23
CA SER A 167 -40.16 29.07 -68.08
C SER A 167 -41.67 29.35 -68.07
N TYR A 168 -42.16 30.00 -67.02
CA TYR A 168 -43.49 30.63 -67.00
C TYR A 168 -43.49 32.05 -67.62
N SER A 169 -42.29 32.58 -67.92
CA SER A 169 -42.08 33.91 -68.46
C SER A 169 -42.52 34.04 -69.92
N SER A 170 -43.05 35.20 -70.28
CA SER A 170 -43.54 35.46 -71.64
C SER A 170 -42.43 35.52 -72.71
N ASP A 171 -41.16 35.57 -72.31
CA ASP A 171 -39.99 35.68 -73.18
C ASP A 171 -39.08 34.44 -73.21
N GLY A 172 -39.43 33.37 -72.47
CA GLY A 172 -38.71 32.10 -72.45
C GLY A 172 -37.36 32.13 -71.71
N SER A 173 -37.17 33.10 -70.80
CA SER A 173 -35.95 33.24 -69.99
C SER A 173 -36.01 32.48 -68.65
N CYS A 174 -34.89 31.89 -68.23
CA CYS A 174 -34.67 31.26 -66.92
C CYS A 174 -33.26 31.57 -66.40
N VAL A 175 -33.17 31.98 -65.14
CA VAL A 175 -31.90 32.08 -64.40
C VAL A 175 -31.74 30.85 -63.52
N ILE A 176 -30.56 30.22 -63.58
CA ILE A 176 -30.15 29.13 -62.70
C ILE A 176 -29.01 29.64 -61.85
N ASN A 177 -29.22 29.63 -60.53
CA ASN A 177 -28.20 29.88 -59.53
C ASN A 177 -28.23 28.69 -58.57
N ASP A 178 -27.42 27.67 -58.85
CA ASP A 178 -27.38 26.44 -58.07
C ASP A 178 -25.94 25.98 -57.84
N ALA A 179 -25.75 25.01 -56.96
CA ALA A 179 -24.45 24.44 -56.69
C ALA A 179 -24.50 22.91 -56.63
N VAL A 180 -23.43 22.27 -57.12
CA VAL A 180 -23.26 20.82 -57.03
C VAL A 180 -21.89 20.49 -56.46
N ASP A 181 -21.85 19.55 -55.52
CA ASP A 181 -20.60 18.99 -55.01
C ASP A 181 -20.24 17.75 -55.81
N LEU A 182 -19.04 17.73 -56.40
CA LEU A 182 -18.54 16.60 -57.19
C LEU A 182 -17.13 16.23 -56.76
N THR A 183 -16.82 14.94 -56.82
CA THR A 183 -15.45 14.45 -56.61
C THR A 183 -14.49 14.97 -57.70
N LYS A 184 -13.18 14.76 -57.53
CA LYS A 184 -12.21 15.01 -58.59
C LYS A 184 -12.50 14.15 -59.84
N GLY A 185 -12.68 14.81 -60.98
CA GLY A 185 -12.95 14.12 -62.24
C GLY A 185 -13.13 15.05 -63.44
N SER A 186 -13.44 14.45 -64.59
CA SER A 186 -13.83 15.17 -65.80
C SER A 186 -15.32 14.97 -66.05
N TYR A 187 -16.02 16.08 -66.30
CA TYR A 187 -17.48 16.14 -66.35
C TYR A 187 -17.95 16.96 -67.56
N TYR A 188 -19.21 16.78 -67.95
CA TYR A 188 -19.82 17.50 -69.05
C TYR A 188 -20.99 18.34 -68.58
N PHE A 189 -20.94 19.63 -68.85
CA PHE A 189 -22.11 20.51 -68.74
C PHE A 189 -22.89 20.44 -70.04
N LEU A 190 -24.14 19.98 -69.97
CA LEU A 190 -25.04 19.78 -71.10
C LEU A 190 -26.17 20.81 -71.04
N VAL A 191 -26.34 21.56 -72.14
CA VAL A 191 -27.56 22.31 -72.41
C VAL A 191 -28.39 21.53 -73.43
N ASP A 192 -29.60 21.10 -73.05
CA ASP A 192 -30.50 20.26 -73.84
C ASP A 192 -31.86 20.93 -74.04
N GLY A 193 -32.15 21.36 -75.27
CA GLY A 193 -33.44 21.89 -75.72
C GLY A 193 -34.38 20.84 -76.31
N SER A 194 -34.24 19.57 -75.91
CA SER A 194 -35.22 18.50 -76.12
C SER A 194 -35.67 18.22 -77.57
N GLY A 195 -34.89 18.68 -78.57
CA GLY A 195 -35.11 18.40 -80.00
C GLY A 195 -36.08 19.36 -80.71
N HIS A 196 -36.66 20.32 -80.00
CA HIS A 196 -37.73 21.17 -80.54
C HIS A 196 -37.51 22.66 -80.34
N ASP A 197 -36.43 23.05 -79.65
CA ASP A 197 -36.26 24.43 -79.20
C ASP A 197 -35.05 25.13 -79.84
N SER A 198 -35.14 26.45 -79.97
CA SER A 198 -34.04 27.32 -80.37
C SER A 198 -33.90 28.48 -79.39
N GLY A 199 -32.67 28.89 -79.13
CA GLY A 199 -32.42 29.87 -78.07
C GLY A 199 -30.95 30.12 -77.82
N SER A 200 -30.68 31.19 -77.09
CA SER A 200 -29.34 31.56 -76.62
C SER A 200 -29.22 31.31 -75.13
N TYR A 201 -28.01 31.02 -74.70
CA TYR A 201 -27.70 30.91 -73.28
C TYR A 201 -26.32 31.48 -73.00
N ASN A 202 -26.11 31.84 -71.75
CA ASN A 202 -24.79 32.05 -71.22
C ASN A 202 -24.67 31.45 -69.83
N PHE A 203 -23.48 30.98 -69.46
CA PHE A 203 -23.23 30.45 -68.13
C PHE A 203 -21.80 30.69 -67.68
N THR A 204 -21.58 30.65 -66.37
CA THR A 204 -20.27 30.60 -65.72
C THR A 204 -20.29 29.51 -64.67
N LEU A 205 -19.25 28.66 -64.68
CA LEU A 205 -19.02 27.68 -63.62
C LEU A 205 -17.90 28.21 -62.71
N ASN A 206 -18.15 28.33 -61.41
CA ASN A 206 -17.13 28.69 -60.43
C ASN A 206 -16.83 27.50 -59.53
N PHE A 207 -15.56 27.23 -59.27
CA PHE A 207 -15.13 26.07 -58.49
C PHE A 207 -14.50 26.49 -57.17
N THR A 208 -14.94 25.85 -56.09
CA THR A 208 -14.37 25.96 -54.75
C THR A 208 -13.93 24.58 -54.29
N SER A 209 -12.63 24.41 -54.01
CA SER A 209 -12.09 23.12 -53.53
C SER A 209 -12.63 22.79 -52.13
N ALA A 210 -12.99 21.52 -51.90
CA ALA A 210 -13.36 21.01 -50.58
C ALA A 210 -12.18 20.94 -49.61
N GLY A 211 -10.94 20.94 -50.12
CA GLY A 211 -9.74 20.86 -49.30
C GLY A 211 -9.62 19.54 -48.54
N GLU A 212 -10.05 18.44 -49.15
CA GLU A 212 -10.05 17.11 -48.55
C GLU A 212 -8.65 16.69 -48.10
N SER A 213 -8.60 16.00 -46.96
CA SER A 213 -7.34 15.49 -46.40
C SER A 213 -6.85 14.23 -47.12
N LEU A 214 -7.77 13.49 -47.73
CA LEU A 214 -7.54 12.28 -48.50
C LEU A 214 -8.25 12.47 -49.84
N THR A 215 -7.61 12.10 -50.95
CA THR A 215 -8.12 12.44 -52.28
C THR A 215 -9.03 11.34 -52.80
N GLU A 216 -10.27 11.70 -53.09
CA GLU A 216 -11.23 10.87 -53.79
C GLU A 216 -11.27 11.18 -55.29
N THR A 217 -11.70 10.19 -56.08
CA THR A 217 -11.87 10.29 -57.53
C THR A 217 -12.99 9.37 -57.98
N GLY A 218 -13.73 9.73 -59.03
CA GLY A 218 -14.80 8.87 -59.53
C GLY A 218 -15.94 8.79 -58.52
N TYR A 219 -16.48 7.62 -58.22
CA TYR A 219 -17.61 7.47 -57.29
C TYR A 219 -17.16 7.27 -55.83
N GLY A 220 -16.08 7.94 -55.44
CA GLY A 220 -15.37 7.63 -54.20
C GLY A 220 -14.53 6.37 -54.28
N ASN A 221 -13.49 6.32 -53.46
CA ASN A 221 -12.58 5.17 -53.37
C ASN A 221 -12.55 4.51 -51.99
N ASN A 222 -13.30 5.03 -51.01
CA ASN A 222 -13.29 4.60 -49.61
C ASN A 222 -14.71 4.28 -49.07
N ASN A 223 -15.67 3.99 -49.94
CA ASN A 223 -17.11 3.90 -49.59
C ASN A 223 -17.52 2.60 -48.89
N THR A 224 -16.56 1.76 -48.50
CA THR A 224 -16.82 0.50 -47.81
C THR A 224 -15.77 0.26 -46.75
N MET A 225 -16.10 -0.56 -45.75
CA MET A 225 -15.14 -1.02 -44.74
C MET A 225 -13.87 -1.66 -45.36
N ALA A 226 -13.99 -2.32 -46.51
CA ALA A 226 -12.86 -2.97 -47.19
C ALA A 226 -11.93 -1.97 -47.90
N THR A 227 -12.47 -0.84 -48.34
CA THR A 227 -11.75 0.21 -49.06
C THR A 227 -11.40 1.41 -48.18
N ALA A 228 -11.76 1.34 -46.90
CA ALA A 228 -11.61 2.44 -45.95
C ALA A 228 -10.18 3.00 -45.86
N ASP A 229 -10.09 4.32 -45.83
CA ASP A 229 -8.83 5.04 -45.73
C ASP A 229 -8.23 4.96 -44.33
N ALA A 230 -6.92 4.79 -44.24
CA ALA A 230 -6.24 4.73 -42.95
C ALA A 230 -6.04 6.13 -42.35
N VAL A 231 -6.57 6.35 -41.15
CA VAL A 231 -6.45 7.63 -40.43
C VAL A 231 -5.72 7.49 -39.09
N SER A 232 -5.08 8.57 -38.67
CA SER A 232 -4.28 8.65 -37.45
C SER A 232 -5.03 9.36 -36.32
N LEU A 233 -4.90 8.83 -35.11
CA LEU A 233 -5.49 9.44 -33.92
C LEU A 233 -4.90 10.84 -33.66
N GLY A 234 -5.72 11.77 -33.20
CA GLY A 234 -5.35 13.15 -32.87
C GLY A 234 -5.22 14.09 -34.07
N THR A 235 -5.36 13.59 -35.30
CA THR A 235 -5.32 14.39 -36.54
C THR A 235 -6.74 14.79 -36.95
N THR A 236 -6.90 16.01 -37.46
CA THR A 236 -8.16 16.46 -38.07
C THR A 236 -8.14 16.12 -39.55
N TYR A 237 -9.19 15.46 -40.02
CA TYR A 237 -9.42 15.13 -41.42
C TYR A 237 -10.63 15.90 -41.94
N LYS A 238 -10.57 16.26 -43.22
CA LYS A 238 -11.67 16.87 -43.98
C LYS A 238 -12.06 15.93 -45.11
N GLY A 239 -13.36 15.77 -45.34
CA GLY A 239 -13.92 15.03 -46.48
C GLY A 239 -15.16 15.74 -47.01
N GLN A 240 -15.67 15.24 -48.14
CA GLN A 240 -16.84 15.78 -48.81
C GLN A 240 -17.73 14.65 -49.31
N LEU A 241 -19.01 14.66 -48.92
CA LEU A 241 -20.01 13.90 -49.67
C LEU A 241 -20.39 14.68 -50.92
N ALA A 242 -20.54 14.00 -52.05
CA ALA A 242 -20.78 14.57 -53.37
C ALA A 242 -21.90 13.80 -54.11
N GLU A 243 -22.48 14.34 -55.17
CA GLU A 243 -23.60 13.66 -55.90
C GLU A 243 -23.21 12.30 -56.48
N ASN A 244 -21.90 12.10 -56.70
CA ASN A 244 -21.36 10.84 -57.16
C ASN A 244 -20.66 10.04 -56.06
N ASP A 245 -20.65 10.53 -54.81
CA ASP A 245 -20.00 9.88 -53.67
C ASP A 245 -20.74 10.11 -52.35
N HIS A 246 -21.42 9.06 -51.88
CA HIS A 246 -22.40 9.15 -50.79
C HIS A 246 -21.92 8.58 -49.46
N ALA A 247 -20.71 8.01 -49.41
CA ALA A 247 -20.20 7.39 -48.19
C ALA A 247 -18.69 7.33 -48.16
N ASP A 248 -18.13 7.65 -46.99
CA ASP A 248 -16.68 7.64 -46.77
C ASP A 248 -16.35 6.84 -45.51
N TYR A 249 -15.50 5.83 -45.63
CA TYR A 249 -15.05 4.99 -44.52
C TYR A 249 -13.58 5.26 -44.18
N TYR A 250 -13.32 5.38 -42.89
CA TYR A 250 -12.01 5.65 -42.32
C TYR A 250 -11.64 4.59 -41.28
N ARG A 251 -10.54 3.89 -41.48
CA ARG A 251 -10.01 2.89 -40.56
C ARG A 251 -8.99 3.50 -39.59
N PHE A 252 -9.18 3.27 -38.30
CA PHE A 252 -8.24 3.64 -37.25
C PHE A 252 -7.98 2.48 -36.29
N THR A 253 -6.93 2.57 -35.47
CA THR A 253 -6.58 1.53 -34.49
C THR A 253 -6.26 2.15 -33.14
N LEU A 254 -6.93 1.67 -32.11
CA LEU A 254 -6.63 2.02 -30.72
C LEU A 254 -5.47 1.14 -30.22
N PRO A 255 -4.35 1.71 -29.74
CA PRO A 255 -3.19 0.93 -29.32
C PRO A 255 -3.40 0.19 -27.98
N SER A 256 -4.34 0.67 -27.17
CA SER A 256 -4.81 0.06 -25.92
C SER A 256 -6.30 0.37 -25.75
N SER A 257 -6.95 -0.21 -24.73
CA SER A 257 -8.23 0.31 -24.26
C SER A 257 -8.08 1.73 -23.74
N GLY A 258 -9.14 2.52 -23.85
CA GLY A 258 -9.14 3.91 -23.45
C GLY A 258 -10.35 4.69 -23.94
N LYS A 259 -10.28 6.01 -23.77
CA LYS A 259 -11.32 6.95 -24.17
C LYS A 259 -11.00 7.52 -25.55
N LEU A 260 -11.91 7.33 -26.49
CA LEU A 260 -11.97 7.98 -27.78
C LEU A 260 -12.92 9.18 -27.71
N ASN A 261 -12.40 10.37 -28.03
CA ASN A 261 -13.21 11.57 -28.23
C ASN A 261 -13.40 11.76 -29.73
N VAL A 262 -14.67 11.82 -30.14
CA VAL A 262 -15.10 12.02 -31.51
C VAL A 262 -15.57 13.47 -31.62
N HIS A 263 -14.85 14.27 -32.40
CA HIS A 263 -15.24 15.64 -32.71
C HIS A 263 -15.57 15.72 -34.19
N ILE A 264 -16.78 16.18 -34.52
CA ILE A 264 -17.27 16.31 -35.89
C ILE A 264 -17.80 17.73 -36.08
N VAL A 265 -17.49 18.31 -37.24
CA VAL A 265 -18.05 19.57 -37.74
C VAL A 265 -18.55 19.31 -39.15
N THR A 266 -19.80 19.64 -39.45
CA THR A 266 -20.41 19.41 -40.77
C THR A 266 -21.10 20.66 -41.29
N GLU A 267 -20.98 20.89 -42.60
CA GLU A 267 -21.65 21.97 -43.35
C GLU A 267 -22.76 21.41 -44.28
N ILE A 268 -23.13 20.13 -44.10
CA ILE A 268 -24.17 19.46 -44.90
C ILE A 268 -25.54 19.98 -44.45
N SER A 269 -26.24 20.66 -45.36
CA SER A 269 -27.42 21.50 -45.10
C SER A 269 -28.66 20.75 -44.58
N ARG A 270 -28.77 19.44 -44.83
CA ARG A 270 -29.90 18.60 -44.39
C ARG A 270 -29.43 17.40 -43.56
N MET A 271 -28.96 17.73 -42.37
CA MET A 271 -28.37 16.83 -41.39
C MET A 271 -29.23 15.62 -40.93
N TYR A 272 -30.55 15.58 -41.19
CA TYR A 272 -31.44 14.50 -40.72
C TYR A 272 -31.17 13.12 -41.32
N VAL A 273 -30.47 13.07 -42.47
CA VAL A 273 -30.19 11.85 -43.25
C VAL A 273 -28.70 11.54 -43.34
N THR A 274 -27.83 12.35 -42.69
CA THR A 274 -26.40 12.07 -42.57
C THR A 274 -26.13 11.27 -41.31
N TYR A 275 -25.50 10.10 -41.46
CA TYR A 275 -25.18 9.23 -40.34
C TYR A 275 -23.67 9.17 -40.12
N PHE A 276 -23.24 9.51 -38.90
CA PHE A 276 -21.87 9.28 -38.46
C PHE A 276 -21.83 8.07 -37.54
N ASN A 277 -20.98 7.10 -37.86
CA ASN A 277 -20.95 5.83 -37.16
C ASN A 277 -19.54 5.39 -36.83
N ILE A 278 -19.42 4.59 -35.78
CA ILE A 278 -18.24 3.80 -35.49
C ILE A 278 -18.65 2.34 -35.39
N ILE A 279 -18.01 1.51 -36.21
CA ILE A 279 -18.18 0.05 -36.22
C ILE A 279 -16.85 -0.63 -35.84
N ASP A 280 -16.95 -1.84 -35.31
CA ASP A 280 -15.78 -2.68 -35.08
C ASP A 280 -15.32 -3.42 -36.35
N SER A 281 -14.25 -4.20 -36.23
CA SER A 281 -13.70 -5.01 -37.33
C SER A 281 -14.64 -6.07 -37.92
N GLN A 282 -15.75 -6.38 -37.25
CA GLN A 282 -16.79 -7.31 -37.71
C GLN A 282 -18.00 -6.59 -38.30
N GLY A 283 -17.98 -5.24 -38.34
CA GLY A 283 -19.09 -4.43 -38.80
C GLY A 283 -20.20 -4.22 -37.76
N LYS A 284 -19.96 -4.58 -36.49
CA LYS A 284 -20.93 -4.33 -35.40
C LYS A 284 -20.89 -2.85 -35.04
N SER A 285 -22.05 -2.20 -35.03
CA SER A 285 -22.18 -0.81 -34.56
C SER A 285 -21.84 -0.68 -33.08
N ILE A 286 -20.96 0.28 -32.78
CA ILE A 286 -20.49 0.63 -31.45
C ILE A 286 -21.07 1.97 -31.00
N TRP A 287 -21.20 2.88 -31.95
CA TRP A 287 -21.76 4.21 -31.77
C TRP A 287 -22.33 4.70 -33.10
N ASP A 288 -23.50 5.30 -33.01
CA ASP A 288 -24.15 6.05 -34.07
C ASP A 288 -24.48 7.44 -33.54
N SER A 289 -24.36 8.43 -34.42
CA SER A 289 -24.85 9.78 -34.18
C SER A 289 -25.64 10.24 -35.39
N ASN A 290 -26.81 10.78 -35.10
CA ASN A 290 -27.54 11.64 -36.00
C ASN A 290 -27.34 13.08 -35.49
N PRO A 291 -26.41 13.84 -36.07
CA PRO A 291 -26.12 15.18 -35.59
C PRO A 291 -27.28 16.10 -35.96
N TYR A 292 -28.15 16.40 -35.00
CA TYR A 292 -29.10 17.51 -35.10
C TYR A 292 -28.41 18.89 -35.04
N LEU A 293 -27.09 18.92 -34.89
CA LEU A 293 -26.26 20.10 -34.70
C LEU A 293 -25.06 20.03 -35.63
N GLU A 294 -24.63 21.18 -36.15
CA GLU A 294 -23.43 21.32 -36.99
C GLU A 294 -22.15 20.81 -36.33
N ILE A 295 -22.13 20.75 -34.99
CA ILE A 295 -20.99 20.26 -34.19
C ILE A 295 -21.44 19.14 -33.27
N THR A 296 -20.72 18.01 -33.32
CA THR A 296 -20.90 16.88 -32.40
C THR A 296 -19.61 16.62 -31.62
N ASN A 297 -19.75 16.42 -30.30
CA ASN A 297 -18.66 16.08 -29.39
C ASN A 297 -19.08 14.89 -28.53
N GLU A 298 -18.49 13.72 -28.79
CA GLU A 298 -18.84 12.50 -28.06
C GLU A 298 -17.61 11.81 -27.48
N SER A 299 -17.81 11.11 -26.37
CA SER A 299 -16.77 10.35 -25.67
C SER A 299 -17.17 8.89 -25.53
N LEU A 300 -16.30 8.00 -25.99
CA LEU A 300 -16.53 6.56 -26.02
C LEU A 300 -15.36 5.85 -25.34
N ASP A 301 -15.65 5.05 -24.32
CA ASP A 301 -14.67 4.12 -23.76
C ASP A 301 -14.71 2.82 -24.58
N LEU A 302 -13.59 2.44 -25.18
CA LEU A 302 -13.44 1.32 -26.11
C LEU A 302 -12.22 0.48 -25.76
N THR A 303 -12.32 -0.84 -25.95
CA THR A 303 -11.16 -1.73 -25.83
C THR A 303 -10.16 -1.53 -26.98
N LYS A 304 -8.96 -2.13 -26.85
CA LYS A 304 -7.97 -2.13 -27.94
C LYS A 304 -8.55 -2.80 -29.18
N GLY A 305 -8.38 -2.19 -30.35
CA GLY A 305 -8.84 -2.79 -31.59
C GLY A 305 -8.73 -1.89 -32.80
N THR A 306 -9.08 -2.46 -33.95
CA THR A 306 -9.28 -1.72 -35.20
C THR A 306 -10.76 -1.42 -35.36
N TYR A 307 -11.06 -0.17 -35.69
CA TYR A 307 -12.40 0.38 -35.82
C TYR A 307 -12.51 1.16 -37.12
N TYR A 308 -13.74 1.38 -37.56
CA TYR A 308 -14.04 2.18 -38.74
C TYR A 308 -15.01 3.27 -38.35
N PHE A 309 -14.60 4.51 -38.60
CA PHE A 309 -15.47 5.66 -38.59
C PHE A 309 -15.99 5.85 -40.00
N TYR A 310 -17.30 6.00 -40.19
CA TYR A 310 -17.82 6.30 -41.52
C TYR A 310 -18.93 7.34 -41.44
N VAL A 311 -19.06 8.04 -42.55
CA VAL A 311 -20.12 8.99 -42.83
C VAL A 311 -20.88 8.49 -44.07
N GLU A 312 -22.20 8.56 -44.03
CA GLU A 312 -23.05 8.17 -45.14
C GLU A 312 -24.27 9.09 -45.21
N ASN A 313 -24.62 9.57 -46.41
CA ASN A 313 -25.84 10.31 -46.70
C ASN A 313 -26.40 9.89 -48.06
N GLY A 314 -27.69 9.55 -48.11
CA GLY A 314 -28.34 9.11 -49.35
C GLY A 314 -28.91 10.22 -50.24
N TYR A 315 -28.87 11.48 -49.83
CA TYR A 315 -29.60 12.57 -50.52
C TYR A 315 -28.86 13.91 -50.60
N ASP A 316 -28.03 14.25 -49.61
CA ASP A 316 -27.43 15.58 -49.54
C ASP A 316 -25.90 15.52 -49.53
N THR A 317 -25.29 16.52 -50.13
CA THR A 317 -23.85 16.66 -50.29
C THR A 317 -23.29 17.75 -49.37
N GLY A 318 -21.97 17.77 -49.20
CA GLY A 318 -21.29 18.85 -48.52
C GLY A 318 -20.06 18.40 -47.74
N ASN A 319 -19.39 19.38 -47.14
CA ASN A 319 -18.13 19.16 -46.44
C ASN A 319 -18.36 18.76 -44.99
N TYR A 320 -17.46 17.94 -44.47
CA TYR A 320 -17.37 17.65 -43.05
C TYR A 320 -15.90 17.54 -42.61
N GLN A 321 -15.69 17.67 -41.31
CA GLN A 321 -14.40 17.52 -40.67
C GLN A 321 -14.56 16.66 -39.43
N PHE A 322 -13.58 15.82 -39.15
CA PHE A 322 -13.58 15.02 -37.94
C PHE A 322 -12.19 14.90 -37.32
N LYS A 323 -12.18 14.65 -36.00
CA LYS A 323 -10.98 14.34 -35.24
C LYS A 323 -11.27 13.25 -34.22
N LEU A 324 -10.43 12.20 -34.26
CA LEU A 324 -10.48 11.05 -33.37
C LEU A 324 -9.35 11.15 -32.34
N ALA A 325 -9.61 11.71 -31.16
CA ALA A 325 -8.59 11.91 -30.12
C ALA A 325 -8.65 10.81 -29.06
N PHE A 326 -7.51 10.19 -28.73
CA PHE A 326 -7.47 9.02 -27.86
C PHE A 326 -6.64 9.24 -26.58
N THR A 327 -7.15 8.75 -25.46
CA THR A 327 -6.47 8.71 -24.16
C THR A 327 -6.52 7.30 -23.59
N SER A 328 -5.36 6.70 -23.30
CA SER A 328 -5.29 5.34 -22.73
C SER A 328 -5.90 5.23 -21.34
N ALA A 329 -6.59 4.13 -21.05
CA ALA A 329 -7.07 3.78 -19.72
C ALA A 329 -5.95 3.30 -18.76
N ASN A 330 -4.77 2.96 -19.30
CA ASN A 330 -3.64 2.40 -18.54
C ASN A 330 -4.04 1.18 -17.69
N GLU A 331 -4.73 0.24 -18.32
CA GLU A 331 -5.19 -0.99 -17.69
C GLU A 331 -4.02 -1.87 -17.26
N SER A 332 -4.23 -2.63 -16.19
CA SER A 332 -3.23 -3.58 -15.69
C SER A 332 -3.16 -4.85 -16.53
N PHE A 333 -4.23 -5.16 -17.27
CA PHE A 333 -4.34 -6.26 -18.21
C PHE A 333 -4.84 -5.70 -19.54
N SER A 334 -4.34 -6.22 -20.66
CA SER A 334 -4.75 -5.71 -21.98
C SER A 334 -5.99 -6.45 -22.48
N GLU A 335 -7.03 -5.71 -22.77
CA GLU A 335 -8.27 -6.22 -23.36
C GLU A 335 -8.39 -5.84 -24.83
N SER A 336 -9.25 -6.57 -25.56
CA SER A 336 -9.55 -6.35 -26.98
C SER A 336 -10.92 -6.93 -27.33
N GLY A 337 -11.58 -6.39 -28.36
CA GLY A 337 -12.88 -6.91 -28.80
C GLY A 337 -13.93 -6.78 -27.70
N ASP A 338 -14.69 -7.84 -27.43
CA ASP A 338 -15.72 -7.84 -26.38
C ASP A 338 -15.15 -8.08 -24.96
N GLY A 339 -13.83 -7.99 -24.78
CA GLY A 339 -13.16 -8.25 -23.50
C GLY A 339 -12.63 -9.67 -23.37
N ASN A 340 -11.54 -9.84 -22.63
CA ASN A 340 -10.86 -11.13 -22.49
C ASN A 340 -11.14 -11.81 -21.14
N ASN A 341 -11.58 -11.10 -20.11
CA ASN A 341 -11.72 -11.60 -18.74
C ASN A 341 -13.19 -11.63 -18.25
N ASN A 342 -14.12 -11.74 -19.19
CA ASN A 342 -15.56 -11.56 -19.01
C ASN A 342 -16.30 -12.71 -18.31
N SER A 343 -15.56 -13.65 -17.72
CA SER A 343 -16.07 -14.83 -17.03
C SER A 343 -15.10 -15.31 -15.96
N MET A 344 -15.58 -16.09 -14.98
CA MET A 344 -14.72 -16.73 -14.00
C MET A 344 -13.66 -17.65 -14.63
N GLN A 345 -13.94 -18.25 -15.80
CA GLN A 345 -13.00 -19.13 -16.49
C GLN A 345 -11.85 -18.37 -17.14
N THR A 346 -12.11 -17.14 -17.59
CA THR A 346 -11.14 -16.29 -18.29
C THR A 346 -10.58 -15.17 -17.41
N ALA A 347 -10.92 -15.18 -16.12
CA ALA A 347 -10.57 -14.14 -15.16
C ALA A 347 -9.05 -13.90 -15.03
N ASP A 348 -8.65 -12.64 -14.97
CA ASP A 348 -7.26 -12.25 -14.83
C ASP A 348 -6.72 -12.54 -13.42
N ALA A 349 -5.54 -13.15 -13.34
CA ALA A 349 -4.93 -13.51 -12.06
C ALA A 349 -4.31 -12.28 -11.38
N ILE A 350 -4.77 -11.98 -10.16
CA ILE A 350 -4.30 -10.83 -9.36
C ILE A 350 -3.59 -11.27 -8.08
N ASN A 351 -2.60 -10.49 -7.68
CA ASN A 351 -1.88 -10.66 -6.42
C ASN A 351 -2.52 -9.84 -5.30
N LEU A 352 -2.47 -10.39 -4.09
CA LEU A 352 -2.92 -9.69 -2.89
C LEU A 352 -2.06 -8.45 -2.62
N ASN A 353 -2.69 -7.42 -2.05
CA ASN A 353 -2.11 -6.12 -1.69
C ASN A 353 -1.61 -5.26 -2.87
N VAL A 354 -1.90 -5.63 -4.12
CA VAL A 354 -1.61 -4.84 -5.33
C VAL A 354 -2.89 -4.15 -5.81
N VAL A 355 -2.75 -2.92 -6.32
CA VAL A 355 -3.85 -2.19 -6.97
C VAL A 355 -3.82 -2.52 -8.46
N TYR A 356 -4.96 -2.92 -9.00
CA TYR A 356 -5.17 -3.15 -10.43
C TYR A 356 -6.14 -2.11 -10.98
N ARG A 357 -5.92 -1.71 -12.23
CA ARG A 357 -6.75 -0.76 -12.98
C ARG A 357 -7.40 -1.48 -14.16
N GLY A 358 -8.64 -1.15 -14.46
CA GLY A 358 -9.39 -1.63 -15.62
C GLY A 358 -10.40 -0.60 -16.09
N GLN A 359 -11.09 -0.89 -17.19
CA GLN A 359 -12.10 -0.04 -17.82
C GLN A 359 -13.32 -0.87 -18.22
N ILE A 360 -14.50 -0.42 -17.80
CA ILE A 360 -15.73 -0.89 -18.42
C ILE A 360 -15.93 -0.07 -19.70
N ALA A 361 -15.93 -0.71 -20.86
CA ALA A 361 -16.05 -0.10 -22.18
C ALA A 361 -17.42 -0.38 -22.83
N ARG A 362 -17.72 0.24 -23.97
CA ARG A 362 -19.01 0.00 -24.67
C ARG A 362 -19.13 -1.43 -25.18
N ASN A 363 -18.03 -1.95 -25.71
CA ASN A 363 -17.89 -3.31 -26.21
C ASN A 363 -17.48 -4.32 -25.12
N ASP A 364 -17.01 -3.85 -23.95
CA ASP A 364 -16.65 -4.72 -22.83
C ASP A 364 -17.31 -4.26 -21.52
N ARG A 365 -18.29 -5.03 -21.05
CA ARG A 365 -19.19 -4.60 -19.97
C ARG A 365 -18.93 -5.24 -18.63
N LYS A 366 -17.94 -6.14 -18.54
CA LYS A 366 -17.74 -6.95 -17.35
C LYS A 366 -16.34 -7.55 -17.29
N ASP A 367 -15.78 -7.46 -16.11
CA ASP A 367 -14.44 -7.95 -15.86
C ASP A 367 -14.45 -8.89 -14.66
N PHE A 368 -13.71 -10.00 -14.79
CA PHE A 368 -13.45 -10.91 -13.69
C PHE A 368 -11.97 -10.98 -13.37
N TYR A 369 -11.68 -10.99 -12.07
CA TYR A 369 -10.33 -11.19 -11.55
C TYR A 369 -10.29 -12.38 -10.61
N LYS A 370 -9.20 -13.12 -10.59
CA LYS A 370 -9.01 -14.31 -9.76
C LYS A 370 -7.89 -14.10 -8.75
N PHE A 371 -8.16 -14.42 -7.48
CA PHE A 371 -7.14 -14.47 -6.43
C PHE A 371 -7.25 -15.75 -5.60
N THR A 372 -6.15 -16.15 -4.99
CA THR A 372 -6.08 -17.35 -4.15
C THR A 372 -5.62 -17.01 -2.74
N LEU A 373 -6.30 -17.57 -1.75
CA LEU A 373 -5.89 -17.56 -0.36
C LEU A 373 -5.34 -18.94 0.02
N THR A 374 -4.12 -18.98 0.56
CA THR A 374 -3.50 -20.23 1.04
C THR A 374 -3.98 -20.62 2.43
N ASN A 375 -4.52 -19.66 3.19
CA ASN A 375 -5.00 -19.83 4.57
C ASN A 375 -6.29 -19.03 4.77
N THR A 376 -7.12 -19.47 5.72
CA THR A 376 -8.29 -18.69 6.16
C THR A 376 -7.84 -17.32 6.64
N SER A 377 -8.29 -16.26 5.97
CA SER A 377 -7.80 -14.90 6.15
C SER A 377 -8.97 -13.91 6.14
N SER A 378 -8.84 -12.83 6.91
CA SER A 378 -9.66 -11.64 6.67
C SER A 378 -9.02 -10.84 5.53
N VAL A 379 -9.81 -10.47 4.53
CA VAL A 379 -9.38 -9.63 3.42
C VAL A 379 -10.27 -8.40 3.32
N ARG A 380 -9.70 -7.31 2.84
CA ARG A 380 -10.42 -6.10 2.44
C ARG A 380 -10.41 -6.02 0.92
N PHE A 381 -11.58 -6.17 0.31
CA PHE A 381 -11.80 -5.69 -1.05
C PHE A 381 -12.02 -4.18 -1.00
N SER A 382 -11.42 -3.44 -1.92
CA SER A 382 -11.68 -2.02 -2.11
C SER A 382 -11.66 -1.69 -3.60
N ALA A 383 -12.60 -0.87 -4.03
CA ALA A 383 -12.71 -0.39 -5.40
C ALA A 383 -12.94 1.12 -5.44
N THR A 384 -12.44 1.76 -6.48
CA THR A 384 -12.68 3.16 -6.80
C THR A 384 -12.99 3.29 -8.28
N SER A 385 -14.04 4.02 -8.64
CA SER A 385 -14.55 4.13 -10.01
C SER A 385 -14.98 5.56 -10.32
N TRP A 386 -14.92 5.92 -11.61
CA TRP A 386 -15.44 7.18 -12.14
C TRP A 386 -16.76 6.99 -12.93
N LEU A 387 -17.36 5.81 -12.86
CA LEU A 387 -18.66 5.51 -13.46
C LEU A 387 -19.78 6.01 -12.56
N ASP A 388 -20.91 6.43 -13.14
CA ASP A 388 -22.11 6.84 -12.37
C ASP A 388 -22.81 5.64 -11.73
N ASN A 389 -22.60 4.44 -12.28
CA ASN A 389 -23.16 3.21 -11.75
C ASN A 389 -22.29 2.00 -12.14
N VAL A 390 -21.89 1.21 -11.14
CA VAL A 390 -21.08 0.00 -11.29
C VAL A 390 -21.41 -0.98 -10.16
N THR A 391 -21.44 -2.27 -10.48
CA THR A 391 -21.60 -3.35 -9.52
C THR A 391 -20.26 -4.02 -9.27
N TYR A 392 -19.98 -4.31 -8.00
CA TYR A 392 -18.85 -5.11 -7.56
C TYR A 392 -19.35 -6.39 -6.91
N GLY A 393 -18.66 -7.49 -7.14
CA GLY A 393 -18.98 -8.78 -6.54
C GLY A 393 -17.76 -9.59 -6.14
N VAL A 394 -17.94 -10.47 -5.16
CA VAL A 394 -16.97 -11.49 -4.77
C VAL A 394 -17.67 -12.85 -4.80
N TYR A 395 -17.14 -13.78 -5.58
CA TYR A 395 -17.67 -15.12 -5.79
C TYR A 395 -16.66 -16.17 -5.34
N ASN A 396 -17.14 -17.33 -4.87
CA ASN A 396 -16.29 -18.49 -4.61
C ASN A 396 -16.04 -19.30 -5.89
N GLU A 397 -15.19 -20.32 -5.81
CA GLU A 397 -14.86 -21.19 -6.95
C GLU A 397 -16.04 -21.96 -7.56
N ALA A 398 -17.12 -22.17 -6.79
CA ALA A 398 -18.36 -22.77 -7.29
C ALA A 398 -19.30 -21.75 -7.97
N GLY A 399 -18.90 -20.49 -8.09
CA GLY A 399 -19.71 -19.40 -8.65
C GLY A 399 -20.79 -18.88 -7.70
N GLN A 400 -20.74 -19.24 -6.41
CA GLN A 400 -21.68 -18.71 -5.43
C GLN A 400 -21.23 -17.32 -4.99
N GLU A 401 -22.16 -16.38 -4.99
CA GLU A 401 -21.94 -15.04 -4.49
C GLU A 401 -21.67 -15.05 -2.97
N ILE A 402 -20.58 -14.40 -2.58
CA ILE A 402 -20.21 -14.19 -1.18
C ILE A 402 -20.67 -12.79 -0.75
N TRP A 403 -20.51 -11.82 -1.63
CA TRP A 403 -20.88 -10.45 -1.42
C TRP A 403 -21.01 -9.73 -2.76
N SER A 404 -21.98 -8.84 -2.85
CA SER A 404 -22.14 -7.87 -3.92
C SER A 404 -22.48 -6.51 -3.34
N ASP A 405 -22.17 -5.46 -4.10
CA ASP A 405 -22.52 -4.08 -3.80
C ASP A 405 -22.61 -3.31 -5.12
N GLY A 406 -23.69 -2.54 -5.30
CA GLY A 406 -23.95 -1.83 -6.55
C GLY A 406 -24.72 -0.54 -6.33
N PHE A 407 -24.72 0.32 -7.36
CA PHE A 407 -25.48 1.57 -7.45
C PHE A 407 -25.11 2.63 -6.41
N HIS A 408 -23.90 3.20 -6.55
CA HIS A 408 -23.49 4.40 -5.82
C HIS A 408 -23.52 5.61 -6.77
N LEU A 409 -24.18 6.70 -6.35
CA LEU A 409 -24.02 7.99 -7.02
C LEU A 409 -22.62 8.53 -6.68
N LYS A 410 -21.96 9.15 -7.66
CA LYS A 410 -20.65 9.80 -7.46
C LYS A 410 -20.68 10.70 -6.22
N ASP A 411 -19.63 10.64 -5.42
CA ASP A 411 -19.41 11.65 -4.38
C ASP A 411 -19.23 13.02 -5.05
N ASP A 412 -20.16 13.94 -4.80
CA ASP A 412 -20.17 15.30 -5.37
C ASP A 412 -18.86 16.08 -5.16
N LYS A 413 -18.05 15.73 -4.15
CA LYS A 413 -16.77 16.38 -3.87
C LYS A 413 -15.60 15.82 -4.67
N THR A 414 -15.61 14.52 -4.96
CA THR A 414 -14.48 13.83 -5.59
C THR A 414 -14.77 13.37 -7.02
N GLY A 415 -16.05 13.33 -7.41
CA GLY A 415 -16.50 12.80 -8.70
C GLY A 415 -16.30 11.28 -8.83
N THR A 416 -16.12 10.56 -7.72
CA THR A 416 -15.80 9.11 -7.72
C THR A 416 -16.76 8.29 -6.87
N ASN A 417 -16.88 7.03 -7.23
CA ASN A 417 -17.54 5.98 -6.47
C ASN A 417 -16.50 5.14 -5.71
N TYR A 418 -16.73 4.94 -4.42
CA TYR A 418 -15.85 4.14 -3.56
C TYR A 418 -16.64 3.03 -2.86
N SER A 419 -16.20 1.78 -3.03
CA SER A 419 -16.76 0.63 -2.32
C SER A 419 -15.66 -0.14 -1.60
N TYR A 420 -15.97 -0.67 -0.44
CA TYR A 420 -15.07 -1.59 0.25
C TYR A 420 -15.83 -2.60 1.11
N LYS A 421 -15.25 -3.78 1.27
CA LYS A 421 -15.79 -4.82 2.14
C LYS A 421 -14.69 -5.62 2.81
N ASN A 422 -14.83 -5.79 4.12
CA ASN A 422 -14.05 -6.78 4.86
C ASN A 422 -14.78 -8.12 4.81
N LEU A 423 -14.09 -9.16 4.34
CA LEU A 423 -14.59 -10.53 4.23
C LEU A 423 -13.68 -11.48 5.00
N SER A 424 -14.27 -12.43 5.72
CA SER A 424 -13.52 -13.55 6.32
C SER A 424 -13.68 -14.76 5.42
N LEU A 425 -12.62 -15.10 4.68
CA LEU A 425 -12.63 -16.12 3.64
C LEU A 425 -11.76 -17.30 4.07
N LYS A 426 -12.15 -18.52 3.70
CA LYS A 426 -11.34 -19.73 3.92
C LYS A 426 -10.20 -19.78 2.90
N ALA A 427 -9.26 -20.71 3.08
CA ALA A 427 -8.32 -21.04 2.01
C ALA A 427 -9.09 -21.50 0.75
N GLY A 428 -8.70 -21.02 -0.41
CA GLY A 428 -9.39 -21.31 -1.67
C GLY A 428 -9.20 -20.23 -2.72
N THR A 429 -9.83 -20.45 -3.87
CA THR A 429 -9.87 -19.51 -5.00
C THR A 429 -11.15 -18.69 -4.95
N TYR A 430 -11.01 -17.40 -5.24
CA TYR A 430 -12.10 -16.43 -5.26
C TYR A 430 -12.01 -15.57 -6.50
N TYR A 431 -13.15 -15.04 -6.91
CA TYR A 431 -13.30 -14.22 -8.10
C TYR A 431 -13.91 -12.87 -7.72
N LEU A 432 -13.32 -11.80 -8.21
CA LEU A 432 -13.93 -10.48 -8.19
C LEU A 432 -14.67 -10.27 -9.49
N TYR A 433 -15.79 -9.58 -9.40
CA TYR A 433 -16.60 -9.12 -10.52
C TYR A 433 -16.66 -7.60 -10.49
N VAL A 434 -16.54 -6.97 -11.65
CA VAL A 434 -16.81 -5.56 -11.88
C VAL A 434 -17.67 -5.45 -13.13
N GLY A 435 -18.87 -4.86 -13.06
CA GLY A 435 -19.70 -4.70 -14.27
C GLY A 435 -21.16 -4.30 -14.03
N GLU A 436 -22.02 -4.68 -14.99
CA GLU A 436 -23.51 -4.65 -14.94
C GLU A 436 -24.22 -3.30 -15.16
N GLY A 437 -23.49 -2.22 -15.47
CA GLY A 437 -24.08 -0.89 -15.77
C GLY A 437 -24.14 -0.53 -17.26
N THR A 438 -25.00 0.44 -17.60
CA THR A 438 -25.01 1.09 -18.94
C THR A 438 -23.88 2.11 -19.12
N TYR A 439 -23.22 2.49 -18.04
CA TYR A 439 -22.12 3.45 -18.02
C TYR A 439 -20.78 2.78 -18.31
N THR A 440 -19.86 3.55 -18.87
CA THR A 440 -18.49 3.14 -19.16
C THR A 440 -17.52 4.03 -18.39
N GLY A 441 -16.29 3.57 -18.22
CA GLY A 441 -15.22 4.35 -17.61
C GLY A 441 -14.23 3.49 -16.83
N ASN A 442 -13.27 4.18 -16.23
CA ASN A 442 -12.17 3.53 -15.52
C ASN A 442 -12.57 3.15 -14.08
N TYR A 443 -11.91 2.13 -13.56
CA TYR A 443 -11.95 1.79 -12.14
C TYR A 443 -10.59 1.25 -11.68
N SER A 444 -10.47 1.09 -10.36
CA SER A 444 -9.36 0.39 -9.73
C SER A 444 -9.86 -0.51 -8.62
N ILE A 445 -9.21 -1.65 -8.43
CA ILE A 445 -9.53 -2.64 -7.40
C ILE A 445 -8.27 -3.05 -6.63
N LYS A 446 -8.48 -3.48 -5.38
CA LYS A 446 -7.44 -4.08 -4.55
C LYS A 446 -8.06 -5.09 -3.59
N VAL A 447 -7.40 -6.24 -3.46
CA VAL A 447 -7.66 -7.20 -2.38
C VAL A 447 -6.49 -7.15 -1.41
N ALA A 448 -6.69 -6.53 -0.25
CA ALA A 448 -5.68 -6.47 0.80
C ALA A 448 -5.92 -7.55 1.84
N VAL A 449 -4.86 -8.17 2.35
CA VAL A 449 -4.99 -9.07 3.51
C VAL A 449 -5.00 -8.24 4.78
N ASN A 450 -6.05 -8.37 5.58
CA ASN A 450 -6.12 -7.75 6.89
C ASN A 450 -5.26 -8.57 7.86
N VAL A 451 -4.03 -8.11 8.10
CA VAL A 451 -3.13 -8.76 9.06
C VAL A 451 -3.51 -8.31 10.47
N PRO A 452 -3.88 -9.23 11.38
CA PRO A 452 -4.35 -8.87 12.71
C PRO A 452 -3.24 -8.24 13.54
N THR A 453 -3.60 -7.30 14.43
CA THR A 453 -2.63 -6.75 15.40
C THR A 453 -2.40 -7.73 16.54
N VAL A 454 -1.20 -7.69 17.11
CA VAL A 454 -0.81 -8.53 18.26
C VAL A 454 -0.80 -7.71 19.54
N THR A 455 -1.36 -8.29 20.60
CA THR A 455 -1.28 -7.74 21.96
C THR A 455 -0.37 -8.62 22.79
N LEU A 456 0.69 -8.02 23.35
CA LEU A 456 1.58 -8.70 24.29
C LEU A 456 0.80 -9.13 25.55
N LYS A 457 1.04 -10.37 25.99
CA LYS A 457 0.46 -10.95 27.20
C LYS A 457 1.39 -10.81 28.38
N ARG A 458 2.67 -11.15 28.19
CA ARG A 458 3.71 -11.05 29.23
C ARG A 458 5.08 -10.98 28.61
N VAL A 459 5.92 -10.10 29.14
CA VAL A 459 7.37 -10.06 28.88
C VAL A 459 8.08 -10.20 30.21
N ALA A 460 8.99 -11.17 30.33
CA ALA A 460 9.69 -11.41 31.58
C ALA A 460 11.11 -11.93 31.35
N ALA A 461 12.04 -11.49 32.19
CA ALA A 461 13.36 -12.09 32.27
C ALA A 461 13.23 -13.57 32.68
N VAL A 462 13.93 -14.44 31.96
CA VAL A 462 14.08 -15.87 32.29
C VAL A 462 15.35 -16.05 33.11
N ASP A 463 16.45 -15.43 32.67
CA ASP A 463 17.70 -15.31 33.41
C ASP A 463 18.43 -14.01 33.01
N ALA A 464 19.71 -13.89 33.39
CA ALA A 464 20.51 -12.69 33.09
C ALA A 464 20.69 -12.40 31.59
N HIS A 465 20.54 -13.41 30.73
CA HIS A 465 20.81 -13.32 29.29
C HIS A 465 19.57 -13.49 28.42
N SER A 466 18.42 -13.81 29.03
CA SER A 466 17.25 -14.17 28.26
C SER A 466 15.95 -13.57 28.77
N ILE A 467 15.10 -13.18 27.82
CA ILE A 467 13.79 -12.60 28.03
C ILE A 467 12.77 -13.39 27.22
N GLN A 468 11.74 -13.88 27.90
CA GLN A 468 10.61 -14.53 27.25
C GLN A 468 9.50 -13.50 26.97
N VAL A 469 9.11 -13.43 25.71
CA VAL A 469 8.02 -12.61 25.20
C VAL A 469 6.86 -13.55 24.87
N THR A 470 5.66 -13.26 25.37
CA THR A 470 4.44 -14.04 25.11
C THR A 470 3.30 -13.11 24.74
N TRP A 471 2.42 -13.55 23.84
CA TRP A 471 1.32 -12.75 23.32
C TRP A 471 0.05 -13.57 23.11
N ASN A 472 -1.06 -12.88 22.89
CA ASN A 472 -2.33 -13.53 22.52
C ASN A 472 -2.28 -14.00 21.07
N GLN A 473 -2.91 -15.15 20.78
CA GLN A 473 -3.04 -15.63 19.42
C GLN A 473 -3.84 -14.62 18.59
N ALA A 474 -3.25 -14.17 17.48
CA ALA A 474 -3.89 -13.31 16.52
C ALA A 474 -4.60 -14.18 15.46
N THR A 475 -5.93 -14.22 15.48
CA THR A 475 -6.75 -15.04 14.57
C THR A 475 -6.44 -14.72 13.11
N GLY A 476 -6.12 -15.75 12.32
CA GLY A 476 -5.77 -15.63 10.89
C GLY A 476 -4.29 -15.36 10.61
N ALA A 477 -3.45 -15.14 11.63
CA ALA A 477 -2.00 -15.03 11.45
C ALA A 477 -1.38 -16.39 11.08
N THR A 478 -0.47 -16.40 10.09
CA THR A 478 0.33 -17.59 9.73
C THR A 478 1.63 -17.68 10.53
N GLY A 479 2.03 -16.58 11.19
CA GLY A 479 3.15 -16.54 12.11
C GLY A 479 3.38 -15.14 12.67
N TYR A 480 4.48 -14.98 13.41
CA TYR A 480 4.84 -13.78 14.14
C TYR A 480 6.31 -13.44 13.97
N ARG A 481 6.61 -12.15 13.85
CA ARG A 481 7.96 -11.59 13.91
C ARG A 481 8.13 -10.78 15.18
N VAL A 482 9.15 -11.10 15.96
CA VAL A 482 9.48 -10.42 17.21
C VAL A 482 10.51 -9.35 16.95
N TYR A 483 10.26 -8.16 17.50
CA TYR A 483 11.15 -7.02 17.39
C TYR A 483 11.63 -6.57 18.76
N ARG A 484 12.87 -6.10 18.81
CA ARG A 484 13.52 -5.56 19.99
C ARG A 484 14.18 -4.22 19.66
N LYS A 485 14.15 -3.29 20.61
CA LYS A 485 14.99 -2.09 20.61
C LYS A 485 15.45 -1.72 22.01
N THR A 486 16.40 -0.81 22.10
CA THR A 486 16.75 -0.06 23.31
C THR A 486 16.13 1.35 23.22
N ALA A 487 16.34 2.19 24.24
CA ALA A 487 15.90 3.59 24.20
C ALA A 487 16.54 4.40 23.05
N SER A 488 17.76 4.02 22.63
CA SER A 488 18.56 4.75 21.65
C SER A 488 18.61 4.09 20.26
N THR A 489 17.90 2.98 20.03
CA THR A 489 17.94 2.24 18.76
C THR A 489 16.55 2.10 18.12
N GLY A 490 16.53 1.88 16.81
CA GLY A 490 15.32 1.52 16.06
C GLY A 490 14.90 0.06 16.33
N TRP A 491 13.64 -0.26 15.98
CA TRP A 491 13.13 -1.64 16.05
C TRP A 491 13.93 -2.57 15.14
N THR A 492 14.48 -3.64 15.72
CA THR A 492 15.21 -4.69 14.99
C THR A 492 14.47 -6.01 15.12
N GLY A 493 14.21 -6.70 14.01
CA GLY A 493 13.64 -8.04 14.02
C GLY A 493 14.65 -9.04 14.57
N ILE A 494 14.27 -9.77 15.62
CA ILE A 494 15.16 -10.72 16.31
C ILE A 494 14.82 -12.19 16.04
N GLY A 495 13.68 -12.46 15.42
CA GLY A 495 13.29 -13.81 15.02
C GLY A 495 11.83 -13.94 14.59
N ASP A 496 11.54 -15.01 13.86
CA ASP A 496 10.20 -15.42 13.43
C ASP A 496 9.78 -16.70 14.16
N THR A 497 8.49 -16.85 14.44
CA THR A 497 7.91 -18.04 15.08
C THR A 497 6.44 -18.18 14.74
N THR A 498 5.95 -19.43 14.68
CA THR A 498 4.51 -19.73 14.60
C THR A 498 3.86 -19.88 15.98
N ALA A 499 4.68 -20.01 17.04
CA ALA A 499 4.20 -20.07 18.41
C ALA A 499 3.79 -18.69 18.93
N THR A 500 3.01 -18.66 20.01
CA THR A 500 2.61 -17.44 20.73
C THR A 500 3.63 -16.99 21.78
N SER A 501 4.87 -17.47 21.66
CA SER A 501 5.99 -17.13 22.52
C SER A 501 7.32 -17.17 21.78
N TYR A 502 8.26 -16.36 22.27
CA TYR A 502 9.64 -16.30 21.79
C TYR A 502 10.59 -15.97 22.94
N THR A 503 11.74 -16.63 22.99
CA THR A 503 12.79 -16.33 23.97
C THR A 503 13.92 -15.62 23.25
N ASP A 504 14.12 -14.34 23.55
CA ASP A 504 15.36 -13.65 23.21
C ASP A 504 16.46 -14.16 24.14
N THR A 505 17.47 -14.82 23.59
CA THR A 505 18.61 -15.39 24.33
C THR A 505 19.87 -14.52 24.29
N ASN A 506 19.78 -13.35 23.67
CA ASN A 506 20.89 -12.42 23.47
C ASN A 506 20.65 -11.09 24.20
N ALA A 507 19.94 -11.12 25.33
CA ALA A 507 19.73 -9.95 26.17
C ALA A 507 20.98 -9.68 27.02
N VAL A 508 21.37 -8.41 27.15
CA VAL A 508 22.50 -8.00 27.99
C VAL A 508 22.02 -7.79 29.43
N PRO A 509 22.67 -8.39 30.45
CA PRO A 509 22.38 -8.17 31.86
C PRO A 509 22.35 -6.68 32.23
N GLY A 510 21.26 -6.25 32.87
CA GLY A 510 21.05 -4.87 33.32
C GLY A 510 20.61 -3.91 32.22
N GLN A 511 20.54 -4.33 30.96
CA GLN A 511 20.10 -3.49 29.85
C GLN A 511 18.58 -3.51 29.71
N TYR A 512 18.00 -2.33 29.54
CA TYR A 512 16.59 -2.20 29.16
C TYR A 512 16.37 -2.46 27.68
N TYR A 513 15.35 -3.26 27.41
CA TYR A 513 14.83 -3.55 26.09
C TYR A 513 13.34 -3.30 26.03
N TYR A 514 12.88 -2.88 24.85
CA TYR A 514 11.48 -2.82 24.47
C TYR A 514 11.22 -3.95 23.49
N TYR A 515 10.15 -4.71 23.69
CA TYR A 515 9.72 -5.75 22.76
C TYR A 515 8.37 -5.43 22.17
N THR A 516 8.17 -5.80 20.92
CA THR A 516 6.88 -5.78 20.25
C THR A 516 6.82 -6.94 19.27
N VAL A 517 5.62 -7.33 18.86
CA VAL A 517 5.40 -8.47 17.97
C VAL A 517 4.46 -8.05 16.86
N LYS A 518 4.82 -8.38 15.63
CA LYS A 518 3.94 -8.22 14.47
C LYS A 518 3.49 -9.60 14.01
N ALA A 519 2.20 -9.75 13.74
CA ALA A 519 1.72 -10.91 13.01
C ALA A 519 2.06 -10.75 11.53
N TYR A 520 2.17 -11.87 10.82
CA TYR A 520 2.16 -11.89 9.37
C TYR A 520 1.19 -12.95 8.83
N VAL A 521 0.67 -12.67 7.64
CA VAL A 521 -0.11 -13.61 6.82
C VAL A 521 0.59 -13.72 5.46
N GLY A 522 1.24 -14.86 5.21
CA GLY A 522 2.17 -14.97 4.09
C GLY A 522 3.32 -13.98 4.21
N SER A 523 3.50 -13.10 3.22
CA SER A 523 4.51 -12.04 3.24
C SER A 523 4.05 -10.71 3.85
N ALA A 524 2.74 -10.53 4.10
CA ALA A 524 2.18 -9.29 4.62
C ALA A 524 2.35 -9.21 6.14
N LEU A 525 2.90 -8.10 6.65
CA LEU A 525 3.10 -7.82 8.07
C LEU A 525 2.05 -6.81 8.58
N SER A 526 1.67 -6.92 9.86
CA SER A 526 0.81 -5.91 10.49
C SER A 526 1.50 -4.54 10.52
N SER A 527 0.75 -3.48 10.22
CA SER A 527 1.29 -2.13 10.02
C SER A 527 1.90 -1.48 11.26
N SER A 528 1.43 -1.81 12.47
CA SER A 528 1.76 -1.06 13.70
C SER A 528 2.46 -1.89 14.78
N TYR A 529 3.28 -1.20 15.58
CA TYR A 529 3.89 -1.67 16.82
C TYR A 529 3.01 -1.26 18.01
N LYS A 530 1.77 -1.79 18.09
CA LYS A 530 0.75 -1.25 19.02
C LYS A 530 1.04 -1.47 20.50
N SER A 531 1.81 -2.49 20.84
CA SER A 531 2.17 -2.77 22.23
C SER A 531 3.67 -2.96 22.35
N SER A 532 4.28 -2.24 23.30
CA SER A 532 5.66 -2.49 23.71
C SER A 532 5.77 -2.57 25.22
N VAL A 533 6.53 -3.54 25.71
CA VAL A 533 6.83 -3.69 27.14
C VAL A 533 8.32 -3.46 27.34
N LYS A 534 8.65 -2.56 28.28
CA LYS A 534 10.01 -2.29 28.75
C LYS A 534 10.38 -3.33 29.80
N ILE A 535 11.53 -3.99 29.64
CA ILE A 535 12.03 -4.96 30.62
C ILE A 535 13.57 -4.93 30.63
N CYS A 536 14.16 -5.20 31.79
CA CYS A 536 15.60 -5.41 31.96
C CYS A 536 15.84 -6.86 32.42
N THR A 537 16.94 -7.48 32.04
CA THR A 537 17.40 -8.71 32.71
C THR A 537 18.19 -8.34 33.97
N THR A 538 17.99 -9.06 35.06
CA THR A 538 18.80 -8.93 36.28
C THR A 538 19.32 -10.28 36.72
N ILE A 539 20.43 -10.29 37.46
CA ILE A 539 21.00 -11.52 38.01
C ILE A 539 20.38 -11.73 39.40
N GLY A 540 19.78 -12.89 39.63
CA GLY A 540 19.14 -13.20 40.90
C GLY A 540 20.10 -13.15 42.10
N THR A 541 19.60 -12.70 43.25
CA THR A 541 20.34 -12.71 44.51
C THR A 541 20.51 -14.15 45.02
N PRO A 542 21.74 -14.61 45.36
CA PRO A 542 21.95 -15.93 45.93
C PRO A 542 21.19 -16.13 47.24
N THR A 543 20.43 -17.24 47.33
CA THR A 543 19.78 -17.66 48.57
C THR A 543 20.77 -18.46 49.42
N LEU A 544 21.11 -17.96 50.62
CA LEU A 544 21.98 -18.67 51.56
C LEU A 544 21.23 -19.87 52.15
N THR A 545 21.83 -21.05 52.07
CA THR A 545 21.20 -22.31 52.53
C THR A 545 21.76 -22.83 53.84
N GLY A 546 22.96 -22.40 54.24
CA GLY A 546 23.51 -22.78 55.53
C GLY A 546 24.87 -22.19 55.85
N LEU A 547 25.13 -22.08 57.15
CA LEU A 547 26.44 -21.74 57.70
C LEU A 547 26.77 -22.77 58.79
N THR A 548 27.79 -23.58 58.55
CA THR A 548 28.17 -24.70 59.42
C THR A 548 29.59 -24.53 59.94
N LYS A 549 29.84 -25.02 61.14
CA LYS A 549 31.18 -25.04 61.73
C LYS A 549 31.98 -26.19 61.12
N THR A 550 33.27 -25.97 60.91
CA THR A 550 34.18 -26.99 60.38
C THR A 550 35.04 -27.57 61.49
N ALA A 551 35.60 -28.76 61.26
CA ALA A 551 36.45 -29.44 62.24
C ALA A 551 37.73 -28.68 62.58
N ASN A 552 38.22 -27.78 61.71
CA ASN A 552 39.49 -27.05 61.87
C ASN A 552 39.28 -25.59 62.28
N SER A 553 38.31 -25.31 63.14
CA SER A 553 38.02 -23.96 63.64
C SER A 553 37.63 -22.93 62.56
N GLY A 554 37.07 -23.38 61.43
CA GLY A 554 36.56 -22.53 60.34
C GLY A 554 35.03 -22.54 60.19
N LEU A 555 34.49 -21.73 59.28
CA LEU A 555 33.06 -21.68 58.95
C LEU A 555 32.83 -21.98 57.46
N LYS A 556 31.88 -22.87 57.15
CA LYS A 556 31.47 -23.20 55.77
C LYS A 556 30.10 -22.62 55.45
N LEU A 557 30.07 -21.66 54.53
CA LEU A 557 28.87 -21.05 53.96
C LEU A 557 28.43 -21.83 52.70
N SER A 558 27.13 -22.01 52.52
CA SER A 558 26.52 -22.63 51.33
C SER A 558 25.32 -21.80 50.84
N TRP A 559 25.07 -21.81 49.52
CA TRP A 559 23.96 -21.12 48.87
C TRP A 559 23.47 -21.86 47.63
N ASN A 560 22.32 -21.46 47.09
CA ASN A 560 21.78 -21.97 45.83
C ASN A 560 22.53 -21.40 44.63
N LYS A 561 22.73 -22.21 43.57
CA LYS A 561 23.20 -21.69 42.28
C LYS A 561 22.17 -20.73 41.69
N VAL A 562 22.67 -19.67 41.07
CA VAL A 562 21.91 -18.62 40.38
C VAL A 562 22.08 -18.84 38.87
N ALA A 563 20.97 -18.97 38.14
CA ALA A 563 20.98 -19.14 36.69
C ALA A 563 21.65 -17.94 35.99
N GLY A 564 22.49 -18.21 34.98
CA GLY A 564 23.23 -17.19 34.24
C GLY A 564 24.42 -16.55 34.99
N ALA A 565 24.70 -16.93 36.24
CA ALA A 565 25.86 -16.40 36.98
C ALA A 565 27.17 -17.08 36.52
N SER A 566 28.18 -16.29 36.17
CA SER A 566 29.54 -16.75 35.88
C SER A 566 30.34 -17.07 37.16
N GLY A 567 29.90 -16.57 38.32
CA GLY A 567 30.53 -16.84 39.62
C GLY A 567 29.86 -16.12 40.78
N TYR A 568 30.52 -16.13 41.94
CA TYR A 568 30.04 -15.59 43.21
C TYR A 568 31.15 -14.85 43.94
N TYR A 569 30.78 -13.79 44.66
CA TYR A 569 31.65 -13.12 45.61
C TYR A 569 31.10 -13.23 47.02
N VAL A 570 31.94 -13.75 47.90
CA VAL A 570 31.61 -13.91 49.32
C VAL A 570 32.10 -12.70 50.10
N TYR A 571 31.23 -12.19 50.96
CA TYR A 571 31.51 -11.07 51.83
C TYR A 571 31.32 -11.48 53.28
N ARG A 572 32.12 -10.89 54.16
CA ARG A 572 32.09 -11.12 55.61
C ARG A 572 32.13 -9.80 56.37
N LYS A 573 31.43 -9.72 57.50
CA LYS A 573 31.58 -8.64 58.47
C LYS A 573 31.61 -9.18 59.90
N VAL A 574 32.16 -8.38 60.80
CA VAL A 574 31.99 -8.52 62.26
C VAL A 574 30.82 -7.64 62.72
N PRO A 575 30.24 -7.88 63.91
CA PRO A 575 29.21 -7.01 64.47
C PRO A 575 29.64 -5.53 64.48
N GLY A 576 28.79 -4.64 63.98
CA GLY A 576 29.07 -3.20 63.87
C GLY A 576 30.03 -2.80 62.75
N GLY A 577 30.63 -3.75 62.02
CA GLY A 577 31.52 -3.47 60.89
C GLY A 577 30.84 -3.51 59.52
N SER A 578 31.59 -3.10 58.49
CA SER A 578 31.18 -3.11 57.09
C SER A 578 31.49 -4.44 56.39
N TRP A 579 30.70 -4.78 55.36
CA TRP A 579 30.93 -5.95 54.52
C TRP A 579 32.28 -5.86 53.81
N THR A 580 33.15 -6.86 54.03
CA THR A 580 34.45 -6.99 53.38
C THR A 580 34.42 -8.15 52.40
N LYS A 581 34.84 -7.92 51.16
CA LYS A 581 34.97 -8.95 50.12
C LYS A 581 36.09 -9.91 50.50
N LEU A 582 35.81 -11.21 50.55
CA LEU A 582 36.80 -12.24 50.84
C LEU A 582 37.39 -12.82 49.57
N LYS A 583 36.53 -13.41 48.72
CA LYS A 583 36.98 -14.16 47.54
C LYS A 583 35.88 -14.28 46.49
N GLY A 584 36.30 -14.33 45.22
CA GLY A 584 35.47 -14.73 44.08
C GLY A 584 35.67 -16.20 43.74
N GLN A 585 34.59 -16.90 43.38
CA GLN A 585 34.63 -18.34 43.06
C GLN A 585 33.40 -18.77 42.24
N THR A 586 33.48 -19.93 41.61
CA THR A 586 32.35 -20.52 40.84
C THR A 586 31.53 -21.51 41.67
N ALA A 587 32.11 -22.10 42.71
CA ALA A 587 31.42 -23.02 43.60
C ALA A 587 30.37 -22.30 44.46
N ALA A 588 29.24 -22.98 44.72
CA ALA A 588 28.15 -22.47 45.56
C ALA A 588 28.37 -22.68 47.08
N THR A 589 29.63 -22.84 47.49
CA THR A 589 30.03 -23.02 48.90
C THR A 589 31.40 -22.41 49.16
N TYR A 590 31.61 -21.77 50.31
CA TYR A 590 32.90 -21.21 50.69
C TYR A 590 33.25 -21.57 52.13
N THR A 591 34.49 -22.00 52.37
CA THR A 591 35.01 -22.28 53.71
C THR A 591 36.00 -21.20 54.11
N ASP A 592 35.65 -20.43 55.15
CA ASP A 592 36.51 -19.45 55.77
C ASP A 592 37.31 -20.08 56.91
N THR A 593 38.61 -20.25 56.71
CA THR A 593 39.57 -20.78 57.70
C THR A 593 40.30 -19.67 58.48
N SER A 594 40.09 -18.40 58.13
CA SER A 594 40.77 -17.25 58.75
C SER A 594 40.07 -16.72 60.00
N VAL A 595 38.86 -17.23 60.28
CA VAL A 595 38.03 -16.83 61.42
C VAL A 595 38.66 -17.18 62.75
N GLN A 596 38.36 -16.37 63.76
CA GLN A 596 38.87 -16.54 65.12
C GLN A 596 37.78 -17.00 66.08
N VAL A 597 38.09 -17.96 66.94
CA VAL A 597 37.20 -18.44 68.00
C VAL A 597 36.88 -17.29 68.96
N GLY A 598 35.60 -17.23 69.37
CA GLY A 598 35.08 -16.16 70.20
C GLY A 598 34.78 -14.85 69.46
N THR A 599 34.86 -14.85 68.12
CA THR A 599 34.39 -13.75 67.27
C THR A 599 33.23 -14.24 66.40
N THR A 600 32.11 -13.50 66.41
CA THR A 600 30.99 -13.76 65.51
C THR A 600 31.24 -13.10 64.16
N TYR A 601 30.96 -13.82 63.09
CA TYR A 601 31.06 -13.33 61.72
C TYR A 601 29.72 -13.52 61.02
N ALA A 602 29.29 -12.50 60.27
CA ALA A 602 28.17 -12.59 59.35
C ALA A 602 28.69 -12.72 57.91
N TYR A 603 28.02 -13.52 57.09
CA TYR A 603 28.36 -13.78 55.70
C TYR A 603 27.21 -13.50 54.74
N THR A 604 27.54 -12.98 53.57
CA THR A 604 26.60 -12.82 52.45
C THR A 604 27.30 -13.08 51.12
N VAL A 605 26.53 -13.26 50.06
CA VAL A 605 27.05 -13.62 48.73
C VAL A 605 26.34 -12.81 47.66
N ARG A 606 27.12 -12.35 46.67
CA ARG A 606 26.61 -11.76 45.42
C ARG A 606 26.92 -12.71 44.26
N ALA A 607 25.96 -12.98 43.39
CA ALA A 607 26.23 -13.58 42.09
C ALA A 607 26.89 -12.54 41.17
N ALA A 608 27.71 -13.00 40.25
CA ALA A 608 28.41 -12.19 39.29
C ALA A 608 28.24 -12.75 37.87
N VAL A 609 28.07 -11.88 36.89
CA VAL A 609 28.22 -12.20 35.46
C VAL A 609 29.32 -11.32 34.88
N ASN A 610 30.13 -11.91 34.01
CA ASN A 610 31.15 -11.16 33.26
C ASN A 610 30.71 -11.07 31.81
N MET A 611 30.53 -9.86 31.29
CA MET A 611 30.17 -9.64 29.88
C MET A 611 30.90 -8.40 29.36
N GLY A 612 31.51 -8.52 28.18
CA GLY A 612 32.24 -7.40 27.55
C GLY A 612 33.38 -6.84 28.39
N GLY A 613 34.03 -7.68 29.22
CA GLY A 613 35.09 -7.26 30.15
C GLY A 613 34.59 -6.52 31.41
N LYS A 614 33.28 -6.25 31.53
CA LYS A 614 32.67 -5.63 32.71
C LYS A 614 31.97 -6.68 33.56
N GLN A 615 31.94 -6.43 34.87
CA GLN A 615 31.32 -7.31 35.85
C GLN A 615 30.05 -6.68 36.43
N TYR A 616 28.96 -7.45 36.43
CA TYR A 616 27.69 -7.06 37.02
C TYR A 616 27.38 -7.98 38.19
N LEU A 617 26.95 -7.40 39.31
CA LEU A 617 26.70 -8.12 40.55
C LEU A 617 25.22 -8.09 40.90
N SER A 618 24.67 -9.21 41.36
CA SER A 618 23.33 -9.26 41.94
C SER A 618 23.22 -8.42 43.22
N GLY A 619 22.02 -8.31 43.78
CA GLY A 619 21.83 -7.98 45.19
C GLY A 619 22.45 -9.02 46.14
N TYR A 620 22.26 -8.84 47.44
CA TYR A 620 22.72 -9.76 48.48
C TYR A 620 21.78 -9.79 49.67
N ASN A 621 21.87 -10.85 50.48
CA ASN A 621 21.14 -10.92 51.74
C ASN A 621 21.75 -9.90 52.73
N LYS A 622 21.01 -8.83 53.06
CA LYS A 622 21.49 -7.72 53.90
C LYS A 622 21.81 -8.12 55.34
N THR A 623 21.10 -9.11 55.89
CA THR A 623 21.36 -9.65 57.24
C THR A 623 22.47 -10.70 57.21
N GLY A 624 22.49 -11.54 56.17
CA GLY A 624 23.42 -12.63 56.00
C GLY A 624 23.17 -13.78 56.97
N LEU A 625 24.07 -14.77 56.99
CA LEU A 625 24.11 -15.81 58.03
C LEU A 625 25.24 -15.53 59.00
N SER A 626 24.95 -15.59 60.30
CA SER A 626 25.93 -15.32 61.36
C SER A 626 26.33 -16.58 62.10
N GLY A 627 27.61 -16.69 62.44
CA GLY A 627 28.15 -17.81 63.20
C GLY A 627 29.52 -17.48 63.77
N SER A 628 29.92 -18.25 64.77
CA SER A 628 31.25 -18.18 65.38
C SER A 628 31.89 -19.55 65.27
N PRO A 629 33.18 -19.64 64.91
CA PRO A 629 33.86 -20.94 64.88
C PRO A 629 34.02 -21.49 66.29
N ASP A 630 33.97 -22.82 66.40
CA ASP A 630 34.36 -23.53 67.63
C ASP A 630 35.81 -23.99 67.51
N LEU A 631 36.46 -24.22 68.64
CA LEU A 631 37.74 -24.93 68.64
C LEU A 631 37.55 -26.35 68.11
N ALA A 632 38.47 -26.77 67.24
CA ALA A 632 38.60 -28.16 66.84
C ALA A 632 38.65 -29.10 68.07
N THR A 633 38.01 -30.26 67.96
CA THR A 633 38.19 -31.33 68.96
C THR A 633 39.62 -31.85 68.88
N PRO A 634 40.39 -31.88 69.99
CA PRO A 634 41.72 -32.45 70.01
C PRO A 634 41.71 -33.90 69.53
N LYS A 635 42.54 -34.21 68.54
CA LYS A 635 42.72 -35.57 68.06
C LYS A 635 43.73 -36.29 68.95
N LEU A 636 43.28 -37.30 69.67
CA LEU A 636 44.13 -38.13 70.53
C LEU A 636 45.01 -39.01 69.64
N THR A 637 46.33 -39.01 69.87
CA THR A 637 47.28 -39.73 69.01
C THR A 637 47.83 -40.97 69.69
N SER A 638 47.99 -40.97 71.01
CA SER A 638 48.48 -42.14 71.74
C SER A 638 48.08 -42.11 73.21
N LEU A 639 47.94 -43.30 73.80
CA LEU A 639 47.87 -43.51 75.24
C LEU A 639 48.78 -44.69 75.61
N ALA A 640 49.95 -44.41 76.16
CA ALA A 640 50.99 -45.39 76.42
C ALA A 640 51.20 -45.64 77.91
N LYS A 641 51.40 -46.90 78.29
CA LYS A 641 51.92 -47.27 79.62
C LYS A 641 53.40 -46.92 79.70
N THR A 642 53.78 -46.12 80.70
CA THR A 642 55.17 -45.67 80.88
C THR A 642 55.79 -46.17 82.19
N GLY A 643 55.08 -47.03 82.93
CA GLY A 643 55.46 -47.60 84.21
C GLY A 643 54.25 -48.30 84.86
N SER A 644 54.44 -48.98 85.99
CA SER A 644 53.41 -49.84 86.61
C SER A 644 52.18 -49.08 87.13
N ASN A 645 52.28 -47.78 87.37
CA ASN A 645 51.20 -46.90 87.84
C ASN A 645 51.19 -45.58 87.05
N THR A 646 51.59 -45.61 85.78
CA THR A 646 51.72 -44.39 84.96
C THR A 646 51.23 -44.59 83.53
N LEU A 647 50.33 -43.70 83.08
CA LEU A 647 49.86 -43.63 81.70
C LEU A 647 50.17 -42.24 81.11
N ARG A 648 50.69 -42.21 79.87
CA ARG A 648 50.97 -40.97 79.14
C ARG A 648 50.05 -40.83 77.93
N LEU A 649 49.21 -39.80 77.95
CA LEU A 649 48.30 -39.41 76.87
C LEU A 649 48.96 -38.33 75.99
N THR A 650 48.87 -38.46 74.67
CA THR A 650 49.35 -37.45 73.69
C THR A 650 48.26 -37.13 72.67
N TRP A 651 48.20 -35.88 72.21
CA TRP A 651 47.24 -35.40 71.21
C TRP A 651 47.84 -34.38 70.25
N GLU A 652 47.15 -34.11 69.14
CA GLU A 652 47.54 -33.07 68.17
C GLU A 652 47.24 -31.67 68.70
N LYS A 653 48.10 -30.70 68.33
CA LYS A 653 47.90 -29.29 68.68
C LYS A 653 46.68 -28.74 67.94
N VAL A 654 45.71 -28.19 68.68
CA VAL A 654 44.54 -27.49 68.13
C VAL A 654 44.90 -26.04 67.82
N PRO A 655 44.72 -25.56 66.57
CA PRO A 655 44.90 -24.15 66.23
C PRO A 655 44.01 -23.23 67.09
N GLN A 656 44.56 -22.08 67.48
CA GLN A 656 43.93 -21.07 68.35
C GLN A 656 43.65 -21.49 69.80
N ALA A 657 43.99 -22.72 70.22
CA ALA A 657 43.86 -23.11 71.63
C ALA A 657 44.98 -22.48 72.48
N SER A 658 44.63 -21.88 73.62
CA SER A 658 45.58 -21.39 74.63
C SER A 658 45.96 -22.46 75.66
N GLY A 659 45.27 -23.60 75.68
CA GLY A 659 45.55 -24.74 76.55
C GLY A 659 44.58 -25.89 76.34
N TYR A 660 44.67 -26.91 77.20
CA TYR A 660 43.91 -28.14 77.15
C TYR A 660 43.47 -28.57 78.54
N TYR A 661 42.28 -29.17 78.62
CA TYR A 661 41.81 -29.86 79.81
C TYR A 661 41.72 -31.35 79.55
N VAL A 662 42.43 -32.11 80.39
CA VAL A 662 42.43 -33.58 80.34
C VAL A 662 41.36 -34.10 81.27
N TYR A 663 40.57 -35.04 80.76
CA TYR A 663 39.52 -35.73 81.49
C TYR A 663 39.79 -37.22 81.48
N ARG A 664 39.41 -37.89 82.57
CA ARG A 664 39.53 -39.34 82.74
C ARG A 664 38.26 -39.92 83.32
N LYS A 665 37.91 -41.14 82.94
CA LYS A 665 36.89 -41.96 83.61
C LYS A 665 37.35 -43.40 83.76
N VAL A 666 36.69 -44.12 84.66
CA VAL A 666 36.77 -45.58 84.78
C VAL A 666 35.57 -46.21 84.05
N PRO A 667 35.58 -47.53 83.75
CA PRO A 667 34.42 -48.22 83.20
C PRO A 667 33.15 -47.95 84.02
N GLY A 668 32.06 -47.57 83.35
CA GLY A 668 30.79 -47.20 83.99
C GLY A 668 30.77 -45.84 84.73
N GLY A 669 31.90 -45.14 84.82
CA GLY A 669 32.00 -43.84 85.51
C GLY A 669 31.80 -42.62 84.59
N SER A 670 31.61 -41.46 85.24
CA SER A 670 31.54 -40.15 84.57
C SER A 670 32.93 -39.53 84.34
N TRP A 671 33.05 -38.65 83.35
CA TRP A 671 34.28 -37.92 83.07
C TRP A 671 34.67 -37.00 84.23
N THR A 672 35.86 -37.20 84.80
CA THR A 672 36.46 -36.34 85.82
C THR A 672 37.55 -35.49 85.20
N LYS A 673 37.52 -34.17 85.43
CA LYS A 673 38.57 -33.24 85.01
C LYS A 673 39.81 -33.44 85.87
N LEU A 674 40.95 -33.73 85.27
CA LEU A 674 42.21 -33.94 85.98
C LEU A 674 43.03 -32.66 86.09
N LYS A 675 43.42 -32.09 84.94
CA LYS A 675 44.35 -30.96 84.88
C LYS A 675 44.15 -30.10 83.64
N GLY A 676 44.40 -28.80 83.79
CA GLY A 676 44.59 -27.87 82.69
C GLY A 676 46.07 -27.64 82.40
N GLN A 677 46.46 -27.59 81.14
CA GLN A 677 47.87 -27.42 80.73
C GLN A 677 48.00 -26.86 79.31
N THR A 678 49.18 -26.35 78.95
CA THR A 678 49.48 -25.88 77.59
C THR A 678 50.15 -26.95 76.72
N ALA A 679 50.81 -27.93 77.34
CA ALA A 679 51.46 -29.05 76.65
C ALA A 679 50.43 -30.00 76.00
N THR A 680 50.82 -30.61 74.88
CA THR A 680 50.02 -31.62 74.15
C THR A 680 50.25 -33.05 74.63
N THR A 681 50.76 -33.21 75.85
CA THR A 681 51.05 -34.50 76.49
C THR A 681 50.77 -34.42 77.98
N TYR A 682 50.14 -35.45 78.56
CA TYR A 682 49.84 -35.53 79.99
C TYR A 682 50.21 -36.91 80.52
N THR A 683 50.98 -36.93 81.61
CA THR A 683 51.32 -38.17 82.33
C THR A 683 50.49 -38.24 83.60
N ASP A 684 49.63 -39.25 83.70
CA ASP A 684 48.83 -39.55 84.88
C ASP A 684 49.57 -40.57 85.74
N THR A 685 50.05 -40.12 86.89
CA THR A 685 50.75 -40.95 87.89
C THR A 685 49.83 -41.40 89.03
N THR A 686 48.53 -41.11 88.94
CA THR A 686 47.54 -41.42 89.99
C THR A 686 46.72 -42.68 89.67
N VAL A 687 47.02 -43.31 88.54
CA VAL A 687 46.37 -44.53 88.08
C VAL A 687 46.89 -45.75 88.84
N LYS A 688 46.03 -46.74 89.06
CA LYS A 688 46.39 -47.98 89.74
C LYS A 688 46.54 -49.12 88.73
N ALA A 689 47.62 -49.89 88.86
CA ALA A 689 47.79 -51.16 88.17
C ALA A 689 46.51 -52.00 88.27
N GLY A 690 46.09 -52.63 87.17
CA GLY A 690 44.89 -53.46 87.18
C GLY A 690 43.61 -52.76 86.67
N THR A 691 43.52 -51.43 86.75
CA THR A 691 42.29 -50.67 86.43
C THR A 691 42.37 -50.02 85.04
N THR A 692 41.33 -50.19 84.21
CA THR A 692 41.24 -49.50 82.92
C THR A 692 40.82 -48.05 83.12
N TYR A 693 41.51 -47.12 82.46
CA TYR A 693 41.17 -45.71 82.45
C TYR A 693 40.98 -45.24 81.01
N THR A 694 39.87 -44.51 80.76
CA THR A 694 39.60 -43.86 79.47
C THR A 694 39.88 -42.36 79.59
N TYR A 695 40.56 -41.78 78.62
CA TYR A 695 40.94 -40.37 78.59
C TYR A 695 40.34 -39.64 77.39
N THR A 696 40.00 -38.37 77.58
CA THR A 696 39.66 -37.43 76.52
C THR A 696 40.20 -36.04 76.82
N VAL A 697 40.29 -35.20 75.80
CA VAL A 697 40.88 -33.86 75.91
C VAL A 697 39.94 -32.84 75.28
N ARG A 698 39.80 -31.70 75.95
CA ARG A 698 39.17 -30.49 75.39
C ARG A 698 40.23 -29.43 75.18
N ALA A 699 40.27 -28.83 74.00
CA ALA A 699 41.00 -27.60 73.79
C ALA A 699 40.26 -26.44 74.48
N ALA A 700 41.02 -25.51 75.02
CA ALA A 700 40.51 -24.32 75.68
C ALA A 700 41.17 -23.07 75.09
N LEU A 701 40.37 -22.03 74.86
CA LEU A 701 40.83 -20.69 74.55
C LEU A 701 40.27 -19.74 75.61
N ASN A 702 41.16 -19.12 76.37
CA ASN A 702 40.82 -18.06 77.31
C ASN A 702 40.98 -16.71 76.61
N LYS A 703 39.89 -15.93 76.50
CA LYS A 703 39.89 -14.59 75.88
C LYS A 703 39.17 -13.63 76.83
N GLY A 704 39.95 -12.82 77.55
CA GLY A 704 39.44 -12.02 78.67
C GLY A 704 38.88 -12.93 79.78
N SER A 705 37.70 -12.59 80.31
CA SER A 705 36.99 -13.39 81.32
C SER A 705 36.22 -14.60 80.76
N LYS A 706 36.17 -14.77 79.42
CA LYS A 706 35.43 -15.86 78.78
C LYS A 706 36.36 -17.01 78.38
N GLN A 707 35.88 -18.24 78.60
CA GLN A 707 36.54 -19.47 78.19
C GLN A 707 35.72 -20.19 77.11
N TYR A 708 36.35 -20.49 75.99
CA TYR A 708 35.78 -21.30 74.91
C TYR A 708 36.39 -22.70 74.97
N LEU A 709 35.54 -23.72 75.02
CA LEU A 709 35.98 -25.11 75.05
C LEU A 709 35.55 -25.82 73.79
N SER A 710 36.44 -26.60 73.20
CA SER A 710 36.08 -27.52 72.12
C SER A 710 35.08 -28.58 72.61
N SER A 711 34.44 -29.28 71.67
CA SER A 711 33.95 -30.64 71.93
C SER A 711 35.11 -31.59 72.25
N TYR A 712 34.80 -32.78 72.73
CA TYR A 712 35.78 -33.83 73.05
C TYR A 712 35.42 -35.13 72.33
N ASP A 713 36.41 -36.01 72.18
CA ASP A 713 36.17 -37.38 71.73
C ASP A 713 35.40 -38.14 72.81
N LYS A 714 34.14 -38.50 72.51
CA LYS A 714 33.24 -39.19 73.44
C LYS A 714 33.68 -40.63 73.71
N THR A 715 34.41 -41.24 72.77
CA THR A 715 34.95 -42.59 72.91
C THR A 715 36.23 -42.56 73.74
N GLY A 716 37.13 -41.61 73.43
CA GLY A 716 38.41 -41.43 74.11
C GLY A 716 39.38 -42.58 73.83
N LEU A 717 40.55 -42.54 74.48
CA LEU A 717 41.51 -43.65 74.47
C LEU A 717 41.50 -44.36 75.81
N SER A 718 41.46 -45.69 75.80
CA SER A 718 41.47 -46.52 77.02
C SER A 718 42.76 -47.31 77.13
N ALA A 719 43.34 -47.34 78.34
CA ALA A 719 44.49 -48.18 78.64
C ALA A 719 44.46 -48.63 80.10
N LYS A 720 45.20 -49.71 80.39
CA LYS A 720 45.38 -50.28 81.72
C LYS A 720 46.86 -50.12 82.12
N PRO A 721 47.18 -49.44 83.24
CA PRO A 721 48.55 -49.17 83.68
C PRO A 721 49.34 -50.40 84.08
#